data_AF-A0A7C1WXI9-F1
#
_entry.id   AF-A0A7C1WXI9-F1
#
_cell.length_a   1.000
_cell.length_b   1.000
_cell.length_c   1.000
_cell.angle_alpha   90.00
_cell.angle_beta   90.00
_cell.angle_gamma   90.00
#
_symmetry.space_group_name_H-M   'P 1'
#
loop_
_entity.id
_entity.type
_entity.pdbx_description
1 polymer ?
#
loop_
_entity_poly.entity_id
_entity_poly.type
_entity_poly.pdbx_seq_one_letter_code
_entity_poly.pdbx_strand_id
1 'polypeptide(L)'
;MNLPRWKRSPAVALGLALLASAPAFGQTRVEAGAIAPPGRWPMEGGSPSGTGTSLAPAVRAEPRVAWEARPGGTIEGEPLVFDGVVLVASRSGAGRRTLTLLDIEDGRVLLHQVLPASLPLHPVLWHDRILVRPEANRIDVYRVRAGRLLSLRTIRAQRSVSPPLVADDRLFVRLDAELTCFDLGVAEPAWKTRVEGSFRGTPALRGESVFALFDDPSGTSFLGTFLRANGKLARAVAIAPGEANLAEPENLDRPVVMESAVVVRRTAPFPTVSGQTRTHALIARSGVELGSGPARLLDFTASPVAVGTGWIARLGGGPPAWVSARLDPDGLRVRTLADAENHAELLAASAPPTRTGNTIFFAGLAYDAVSGKVLWKREPSLTRAVPADGTLLVVERPDTLTALREPAPSLSPARARARALRLELVAKSAEDLALHAARAARLGDRELVAAWIDEAVRNGARGRSVDSARDALERIPRGADPVRVDPIRRRTYIDEADRIREAAPTALLEAALDSADPALRRALLSEVLEMRPDDDRARAAVLAMLPSDAPDGARERTDDAESWLDFLDASARTPVRILVPGRASDAGPELDLVLTARDGWRDDLIGVLSNRLLIVAGPDHPGEVARCLEIGELVCDVLEDFFDTSSPAGAQPLTLYLYDSRETYVTQSRRNGESGEAFLGWSVGHYSPGEDLSRMYVPADPSQVEELLGTYAHELTHHWLQDRAPFRRAAPNAALPFWIVEGFARMVEEFRLDAANGTFDPVNPRASSLDLVAHAGPGELLPWPKLVSLDQASFQALGTAPHASIPLAWTLGTKAQPSEIQLFYAQAAALCHALDASADGRRRLLGALRGWYEASPPGLAPGSAFPVPPEELDAFVRPYARRTVEG
;
A
#
# COMPACT_ATOMS: atom_id res chain seq x y z
N MET A 1 43.86 -19.63 55.28
CA MET A 1 45.27 -19.95 54.98
C MET A 1 45.26 -21.29 54.24
N ASN A 2 45.77 -21.32 53.01
CA ASN A 2 45.93 -22.46 52.08
C ASN A 2 44.67 -23.24 51.62
N LEU A 3 44.42 -23.21 50.30
CA LEU A 3 44.07 -24.33 49.38
C LEU A 3 43.65 -23.74 48.00
N PRO A 4 43.72 -24.47 46.86
CA PRO A 4 44.93 -24.60 46.04
C PRO A 4 44.79 -24.14 44.57
N ARG A 5 45.95 -23.93 43.94
CA ARG A 5 46.15 -23.63 42.51
C ARG A 5 45.77 -24.82 41.62
N TRP A 6 44.95 -24.58 40.60
CA TRP A 6 44.82 -25.44 39.41
C TRP A 6 45.53 -24.78 38.21
N LYS A 7 46.31 -25.60 37.50
CA LYS A 7 47.17 -25.24 36.38
C LYS A 7 46.36 -24.99 35.11
N ARG A 8 46.83 -24.00 34.35
CA ARG A 8 46.36 -23.59 33.02
C ARG A 8 46.79 -24.60 31.94
N SER A 9 45.93 -24.80 30.95
CA SER A 9 46.31 -25.02 29.55
C SER A 9 45.28 -24.31 28.65
N PRO A 10 45.67 -23.75 27.50
CA PRO A 10 44.99 -22.62 26.89
C PRO A 10 43.94 -23.07 25.88
N ALA A 11 42.71 -22.57 26.02
CA ALA A 11 41.69 -22.63 25.00
C ALA A 11 41.12 -21.23 24.78
N VAL A 12 41.36 -20.71 23.58
CA VAL A 12 40.47 -19.88 22.76
C VAL A 12 39.63 -18.84 23.52
N ALA A 13 40.12 -17.60 23.55
CA ALA A 13 39.28 -16.42 23.75
C ALA A 13 40.00 -15.18 23.18
N LEU A 14 39.61 -14.74 21.97
CA LEU A 14 39.37 -13.33 21.65
C LEU A 14 38.86 -13.22 20.20
N GLY A 15 37.64 -12.74 20.02
CA GLY A 15 37.09 -12.42 18.72
C GLY A 15 35.59 -12.68 18.61
N LEU A 16 34.78 -11.91 19.35
CA LEU A 16 33.36 -11.67 19.06
C LEU A 16 32.81 -10.66 20.08
N ALA A 17 33.08 -9.39 19.82
CA ALA A 17 32.40 -8.25 20.43
C ALA A 17 32.35 -7.15 19.38
N LEU A 18 31.27 -7.15 18.58
CA LEU A 18 30.68 -6.05 17.82
C LEU A 18 29.69 -6.65 16.80
N LEU A 19 28.54 -7.13 17.30
CA LEU A 19 27.30 -7.12 16.53
C LEU A 19 26.40 -6.13 17.24
N ALA A 20 26.41 -4.90 16.71
CA ALA A 20 25.47 -3.87 17.06
C ALA A 20 24.06 -4.40 16.87
N SER A 21 23.26 -4.24 17.92
CA SER A 21 21.82 -4.43 17.94
C SER A 21 21.14 -3.51 16.93
N ALA A 22 20.87 -4.02 15.73
CA ALA A 22 19.74 -3.54 14.95
C ALA A 22 18.45 -3.98 15.69
N PRO A 23 17.42 -3.13 15.82
CA PRO A 23 16.12 -3.62 16.23
C PRO A 23 15.68 -4.63 15.16
N ALA A 24 15.64 -5.90 15.52
CA ALA A 24 14.97 -6.89 14.71
C ALA A 24 13.52 -6.40 14.55
N PHE A 25 13.16 -5.89 13.38
CA PHE A 25 11.78 -5.84 12.93
C PHE A 25 11.32 -7.30 12.92
N GLY A 26 10.87 -7.78 14.08
CA GLY A 26 10.38 -9.12 14.24
C GLY A 26 9.23 -9.28 13.26
N GLN A 27 9.44 -10.07 12.21
CA GLN A 27 8.38 -10.57 11.37
C GLN A 27 7.37 -11.22 12.31
N THR A 28 6.31 -10.49 12.64
CA THR A 28 5.26 -10.94 13.52
C THR A 28 4.66 -12.12 12.78
N ARG A 29 4.86 -13.34 13.30
CA ARG A 29 4.27 -14.54 12.69
C ARG A 29 2.77 -14.27 12.58
N VAL A 30 2.29 -14.13 11.35
CA VAL A 30 0.86 -13.97 11.09
C VAL A 30 0.18 -15.23 11.61
N GLU A 31 -0.66 -15.08 12.64
CA GLU A 31 -1.39 -16.20 13.20
C GLU A 31 -2.23 -16.86 12.10
N ALA A 32 -2.18 -18.20 12.03
CA ALA A 32 -2.93 -18.95 11.03
C ALA A 32 -4.41 -18.56 11.04
N GLY A 33 -4.95 -18.27 9.85
CA GLY A 33 -6.34 -17.89 9.66
C GLY A 33 -6.67 -16.42 9.96
N ALA A 34 -5.71 -15.60 10.41
CA ALA A 34 -5.96 -14.19 10.72
C ALA A 34 -6.05 -13.30 9.47
N ILE A 35 -5.13 -13.47 8.51
CA ILE A 35 -5.02 -12.66 7.30
C ILE A 35 -5.15 -13.58 6.08
N ALA A 36 -5.87 -13.12 5.05
CA ALA A 36 -5.96 -13.84 3.79
C ALA A 36 -4.60 -13.79 3.06
N PRO A 37 -4.04 -14.94 2.61
CA PRO A 37 -2.79 -14.94 1.85
C PRO A 37 -2.90 -14.15 0.53
N PRO A 38 -1.79 -13.80 -0.13
CA PRO A 38 -1.82 -13.26 -1.49
C PRO A 38 -2.61 -14.19 -2.42
N GLY A 39 -3.38 -13.62 -3.35
CA GLY A 39 -4.22 -14.37 -4.30
C GLY A 39 -5.37 -15.17 -3.69
N ARG A 40 -5.70 -14.94 -2.41
CA ARG A 40 -6.71 -15.73 -1.70
C ARG A 40 -7.67 -14.82 -0.93
N TRP A 41 -8.95 -15.12 -1.10
CA TRP A 41 -10.09 -14.61 -0.34
C TRP A 41 -11.16 -15.73 -0.27
N PRO A 42 -10.85 -16.85 0.41
CA PRO A 42 -11.61 -18.11 0.31
C PRO A 42 -13.05 -18.05 0.85
N MET A 43 -13.40 -17.05 1.64
CA MET A 43 -14.68 -16.94 2.33
C MET A 43 -15.01 -15.50 2.65
N GLU A 44 -16.26 -15.22 3.02
CA GLU A 44 -16.70 -13.88 3.44
C GLU A 44 -15.78 -13.32 4.55
N GLY A 45 -15.36 -12.07 4.44
CA GLY A 45 -14.39 -11.46 5.35
C GLY A 45 -12.94 -11.93 5.14
N GLY A 46 -12.66 -12.68 4.07
CA GLY A 46 -11.34 -13.00 3.54
C GLY A 46 -10.60 -14.14 4.22
N SER A 47 -10.79 -14.34 5.50
CA SER A 47 -10.07 -15.36 6.28
C SER A 47 -10.99 -16.09 7.26
N PRO A 48 -10.57 -17.23 7.83
CA PRO A 48 -11.30 -17.90 8.89
C PRO A 48 -11.58 -17.01 10.12
N SER A 49 -10.76 -15.98 10.36
CA SER A 49 -11.02 -14.97 11.41
C SER A 49 -12.00 -13.87 10.99
N GLY A 50 -12.34 -13.76 9.70
CA GLY A 50 -13.27 -12.77 9.16
C GLY A 50 -12.79 -11.32 9.27
N THR A 51 -11.47 -11.09 9.30
CA THR A 51 -10.86 -9.79 9.61
C THR A 51 -10.95 -8.77 8.48
N GLY A 52 -11.31 -9.17 7.26
CA GLY A 52 -11.27 -8.30 6.10
C GLY A 52 -9.87 -7.87 5.69
N THR A 53 -8.82 -8.59 6.09
CA THR A 53 -7.42 -8.26 5.79
C THR A 53 -6.81 -9.27 4.82
N SER A 54 -6.01 -8.78 3.87
CA SER A 54 -5.27 -9.58 2.88
C SER A 54 -3.80 -9.17 2.81
N LEU A 55 -2.95 -10.13 2.41
CA LEU A 55 -1.54 -9.91 2.04
C LEU A 55 -1.36 -9.64 0.54
N ALA A 56 -2.43 -9.68 -0.26
CA ALA A 56 -2.35 -9.34 -1.69
C ALA A 56 -1.85 -7.91 -1.89
N PRO A 57 -1.07 -7.59 -2.93
CA PRO A 57 -0.62 -6.22 -3.21
C PRO A 57 -1.77 -5.21 -3.26
N ALA A 58 -1.54 -4.02 -2.72
CA ALA A 58 -2.53 -2.95 -2.69
C ALA A 58 -2.61 -2.22 -4.04
N VAL A 59 -3.83 -1.94 -4.48
CA VAL A 59 -4.12 -1.01 -5.59
C VAL A 59 -4.12 0.42 -5.02
N ARG A 60 -2.97 1.10 -5.09
CA ARG A 60 -2.66 2.44 -4.59
C ARG A 60 -2.84 3.53 -5.67
N ALA A 61 -2.60 3.25 -6.94
CA ALA A 61 -2.90 4.17 -8.04
C ALA A 61 -4.38 4.08 -8.42
N GLU A 62 -4.91 5.14 -9.04
CA GLU A 62 -6.29 5.14 -9.53
C GLU A 62 -6.48 4.02 -10.56
N PRO A 63 -7.31 3.00 -10.26
CA PRO A 63 -7.32 1.81 -11.08
C PRO A 63 -8.20 1.96 -12.31
N ARG A 64 -7.84 1.22 -13.35
CA ARG A 64 -8.63 1.05 -14.58
C ARG A 64 -9.41 -0.25 -14.54
N VAL A 65 -10.53 -0.28 -15.27
CA VAL A 65 -11.29 -1.51 -15.48
C VAL A 65 -10.44 -2.45 -16.33
N ALA A 66 -10.07 -3.60 -15.75
CA ALA A 66 -9.39 -4.67 -16.46
C ALA A 66 -10.39 -5.54 -17.23
N TRP A 67 -11.49 -5.92 -16.57
CA TRP A 67 -12.60 -6.64 -17.18
C TRP A 67 -13.88 -6.49 -16.35
N GLU A 68 -15.03 -6.76 -16.99
CA GLU A 68 -16.34 -6.86 -16.34
C GLU A 68 -16.94 -8.25 -16.61
N ALA A 69 -17.63 -8.81 -15.61
CA ALA A 69 -18.37 -10.05 -15.73
C ALA A 69 -19.80 -9.89 -15.21
N ARG A 70 -20.76 -10.50 -15.93
CA ARG A 70 -22.18 -10.54 -15.55
C ARG A 70 -22.60 -11.98 -15.25
N PRO A 71 -22.57 -12.44 -13.99
CA PRO A 71 -22.83 -13.84 -13.61
C PRO A 71 -24.32 -14.25 -13.74
N GLY A 72 -25.17 -13.45 -14.39
CA GLY A 72 -26.55 -13.81 -14.74
C GLY A 72 -27.62 -13.53 -13.68
N GLY A 73 -27.35 -12.62 -12.73
CA GLY A 73 -28.32 -12.24 -11.68
C GLY A 73 -27.72 -11.30 -10.65
N THR A 74 -28.49 -10.99 -9.61
CA THR A 74 -28.01 -10.17 -8.48
C THR A 74 -26.94 -10.93 -7.70
N ILE A 75 -25.73 -10.41 -7.66
CA ILE A 75 -24.61 -10.94 -6.88
C ILE A 75 -25.00 -10.96 -5.39
N GLU A 76 -24.85 -12.12 -4.76
CA GLU A 76 -25.14 -12.34 -3.34
C GLU A 76 -23.81 -12.52 -2.59
N GLY A 77 -23.42 -11.52 -1.80
CA GLY A 77 -22.20 -11.56 -0.98
C GLY A 77 -20.93 -11.12 -1.72
N GLU A 78 -19.79 -11.32 -1.09
CA GLU A 78 -18.46 -10.93 -1.59
C GLU A 78 -17.98 -11.92 -2.67
N PRO A 79 -17.26 -11.46 -3.72
CA PRO A 79 -16.55 -12.39 -4.60
C PRO A 79 -15.46 -13.11 -3.80
N LEU A 80 -15.28 -14.42 -4.05
CA LEU A 80 -14.27 -15.22 -3.37
C LEU A 80 -13.12 -15.53 -4.33
N VAL A 81 -11.90 -15.53 -3.83
CA VAL A 81 -10.70 -15.77 -4.65
C VAL A 81 -9.90 -16.94 -4.10
N PHE A 82 -9.40 -17.80 -4.97
CA PHE A 82 -8.45 -18.83 -4.59
C PHE A 82 -7.58 -19.21 -5.78
N ASP A 83 -6.26 -19.01 -5.68
CA ASP A 83 -5.27 -19.48 -6.68
C ASP A 83 -5.66 -19.13 -8.13
N GLY A 84 -5.95 -17.86 -8.40
CA GLY A 84 -6.20 -17.35 -9.75
C GLY A 84 -7.64 -17.51 -10.28
N VAL A 85 -8.57 -18.02 -9.47
CA VAL A 85 -10.00 -18.08 -9.84
C VAL A 85 -10.86 -17.24 -8.91
N VAL A 86 -11.94 -16.69 -9.47
CA VAL A 86 -12.96 -15.92 -8.74
C VAL A 86 -14.27 -16.69 -8.73
N LEU A 87 -14.82 -16.96 -7.56
CA LEU A 87 -16.15 -17.54 -7.38
C LEU A 87 -17.16 -16.46 -7.00
N VAL A 88 -18.25 -16.39 -7.76
CA VAL A 88 -19.36 -15.47 -7.52
C VAL A 88 -20.65 -16.26 -7.33
N ALA A 89 -21.36 -15.99 -6.23
CA ALA A 89 -22.73 -16.44 -6.05
C ALA A 89 -23.68 -15.34 -6.51
N SER A 90 -24.72 -15.71 -7.26
CA SER A 90 -25.74 -14.77 -7.71
C SER A 90 -27.14 -15.39 -7.65
N ARG A 91 -28.16 -14.53 -7.60
CA ARG A 91 -29.58 -14.88 -7.62
C ARG A 91 -30.23 -14.32 -8.88
N SER A 92 -30.70 -15.21 -9.74
CA SER A 92 -31.47 -14.85 -10.93
C SER A 92 -32.81 -14.21 -10.56
N GLY A 93 -33.44 -13.52 -11.52
CA GLY A 93 -34.79 -12.94 -11.34
C GLY A 93 -35.87 -13.98 -11.01
N ALA A 94 -35.66 -15.26 -11.33
CA ALA A 94 -36.55 -16.36 -10.98
C ALA A 94 -36.27 -16.95 -9.57
N GLY A 95 -35.42 -16.31 -8.77
CA GLY A 95 -35.04 -16.75 -7.43
C GLY A 95 -34.06 -17.94 -7.38
N ARG A 96 -33.66 -18.49 -8.53
CA ARG A 96 -32.64 -19.55 -8.60
C ARG A 96 -31.27 -18.97 -8.33
N ARG A 97 -30.43 -19.72 -7.61
CA ARG A 97 -29.06 -19.31 -7.30
C ARG A 97 -28.06 -20.00 -8.20
N THR A 98 -27.03 -19.26 -8.56
CA THR A 98 -25.99 -19.68 -9.49
C THR A 98 -24.63 -19.48 -8.86
N LEU A 99 -23.72 -20.41 -9.14
CA LEU A 99 -22.29 -20.27 -8.90
C LEU A 99 -21.61 -20.04 -10.24
N THR A 100 -20.84 -18.97 -10.34
CA THR A 100 -20.01 -18.67 -11.51
C THR A 100 -18.55 -18.66 -11.08
N LEU A 101 -17.71 -19.47 -11.71
CA LEU A 101 -16.26 -19.45 -11.55
C LEU A 101 -15.64 -18.72 -12.75
N LEU A 102 -14.81 -17.73 -12.48
CA LEU A 102 -14.14 -16.90 -13.46
C LEU A 102 -12.62 -17.07 -13.32
N ASP A 103 -11.91 -16.91 -14.41
CA ASP A 103 -10.47 -16.67 -14.40
C ASP A 103 -10.22 -15.23 -13.92
N ILE A 104 -9.32 -15.02 -12.96
CA ILE A 104 -9.05 -13.68 -12.44
C ILE A 104 -8.36 -12.79 -13.48
N GLU A 105 -7.66 -13.39 -14.45
CA GLU A 105 -6.85 -12.64 -15.40
C GLU A 105 -7.70 -11.85 -16.39
N ASP A 106 -8.69 -12.51 -16.98
CA ASP A 106 -9.49 -11.98 -18.09
C ASP A 106 -11.01 -12.00 -17.84
N GLY A 107 -11.45 -12.47 -16.67
CA GLY A 107 -12.87 -12.59 -16.33
C GLY A 107 -13.60 -13.69 -17.09
N ARG A 108 -12.89 -14.57 -17.80
CA ARG A 108 -13.50 -15.66 -18.58
C ARG A 108 -14.23 -16.63 -17.68
N VAL A 109 -15.47 -16.95 -18.03
CA VAL A 109 -16.27 -17.96 -17.32
C VAL A 109 -15.67 -19.36 -17.52
N LEU A 110 -15.19 -19.95 -16.43
CA LEU A 110 -14.67 -21.31 -16.38
C LEU A 110 -15.76 -22.33 -16.07
N LEU A 111 -16.76 -21.91 -15.29
CA LEU A 111 -17.89 -22.73 -14.86
C LEU A 111 -19.09 -21.82 -14.56
N HIS A 112 -20.28 -22.26 -14.96
CA HIS A 112 -21.54 -21.67 -14.51
C HIS A 112 -22.51 -22.78 -14.14
N GLN A 113 -22.97 -22.79 -12.89
CA GLN A 113 -23.82 -23.85 -12.35
C GLN A 113 -25.03 -23.26 -11.62
N VAL A 114 -26.23 -23.66 -12.03
CA VAL A 114 -27.47 -23.38 -11.30
C VAL A 114 -27.63 -24.41 -10.19
N LEU A 115 -27.94 -23.95 -8.97
CA LEU A 115 -28.19 -24.79 -7.81
C LEU A 115 -29.65 -24.65 -7.33
N PRO A 116 -30.31 -25.76 -6.95
CA PRO A 116 -31.59 -25.70 -6.26
C PRO A 116 -31.36 -25.28 -4.81
N ALA A 117 -31.45 -23.97 -4.55
CA ALA A 117 -31.19 -23.39 -3.24
C ALA A 117 -32.28 -22.37 -2.85
N SER A 118 -32.82 -22.52 -1.64
CA SER A 118 -33.83 -21.60 -1.08
C SER A 118 -33.22 -20.47 -0.27
N LEU A 119 -31.99 -20.63 0.23
CA LEU A 119 -31.25 -19.64 1.02
C LEU A 119 -30.01 -19.12 0.25
N PRO A 120 -29.46 -17.95 0.62
CA PRO A 120 -28.15 -17.51 0.14
C PRO A 120 -27.10 -18.61 0.34
N LEU A 121 -26.22 -18.81 -0.65
CA LEU A 121 -25.35 -19.99 -0.68
C LEU A 121 -24.23 -19.97 0.38
N HIS A 122 -23.83 -18.79 0.85
CA HIS A 122 -22.63 -18.57 1.68
C HIS A 122 -21.45 -19.46 1.27
N PRO A 123 -20.95 -19.30 0.03
CA PRO A 123 -19.93 -20.19 -0.49
C PRO A 123 -18.64 -20.08 0.33
N VAL A 124 -17.89 -21.17 0.36
CA VAL A 124 -16.47 -21.20 0.73
C VAL A 124 -15.71 -21.87 -0.40
N LEU A 125 -14.68 -21.19 -0.89
CA LEU A 125 -13.76 -21.68 -1.89
C LEU A 125 -12.44 -22.05 -1.21
N TRP A 126 -12.10 -23.34 -1.20
CA TRP A 126 -10.89 -23.83 -0.54
C TRP A 126 -10.19 -24.87 -1.42
N HIS A 127 -9.04 -24.51 -1.98
CA HIS A 127 -8.35 -25.30 -3.01
C HIS A 127 -9.26 -25.60 -4.20
N ASP A 128 -9.44 -26.88 -4.52
CA ASP A 128 -10.31 -27.38 -5.58
C ASP A 128 -11.75 -27.59 -5.11
N ARG A 129 -12.11 -27.16 -3.90
CA ARG A 129 -13.42 -27.44 -3.30
C ARG A 129 -14.27 -26.20 -3.14
N ILE A 130 -15.55 -26.38 -3.39
CA ILE A 130 -16.58 -25.38 -3.13
C ILE A 130 -17.58 -25.98 -2.15
N LEU A 131 -17.74 -25.34 -1.00
CA LEU A 131 -18.78 -25.67 -0.05
C LEU A 131 -19.88 -24.63 -0.14
N VAL A 132 -21.13 -25.08 -0.15
CA VAL A 132 -22.29 -24.18 -0.16
C VAL A 132 -23.37 -24.71 0.77
N ARG A 133 -24.18 -23.78 1.27
CA ARG A 133 -25.37 -24.05 2.08
C ARG A 133 -26.64 -23.76 1.27
N PRO A 134 -27.14 -24.72 0.46
CA PRO A 134 -28.32 -24.48 -0.37
C PRO A 134 -29.64 -24.49 0.41
N GLU A 135 -29.67 -25.13 1.59
CA GLU A 135 -30.86 -25.24 2.46
C GLU A 135 -30.47 -25.00 3.93
N ALA A 136 -31.47 -24.70 4.77
CA ALA A 136 -31.26 -24.37 6.18
C ALA A 136 -30.50 -25.45 6.98
N ASN A 137 -30.63 -26.71 6.59
CA ASN A 137 -30.09 -27.89 7.25
C ASN A 137 -29.14 -28.72 6.37
N ARG A 138 -28.64 -28.17 5.26
CA ARG A 138 -27.78 -28.89 4.31
C ARG A 138 -26.56 -28.07 3.89
N ILE A 139 -25.39 -28.72 3.90
CA ILE A 139 -24.18 -28.27 3.21
C ILE A 139 -23.84 -29.28 2.12
N ASP A 140 -23.58 -28.80 0.92
CA ASP A 140 -23.04 -29.60 -0.18
C ASP A 140 -21.57 -29.24 -0.43
N VAL A 141 -20.73 -30.25 -0.62
CA VAL A 141 -19.29 -30.13 -0.89
C VAL A 141 -19.03 -30.62 -2.30
N TYR A 142 -18.52 -29.73 -3.14
CA TYR A 142 -18.17 -30.00 -4.53
C TYR A 142 -16.65 -29.96 -4.72
N ARG A 143 -16.16 -30.71 -5.71
CA ARG A 143 -14.83 -30.54 -6.30
C ARG A 143 -14.96 -29.94 -7.68
N VAL A 144 -14.14 -28.94 -7.98
CA VAL A 144 -14.00 -28.38 -9.32
C VAL A 144 -13.03 -29.26 -10.12
N ARG A 145 -13.50 -29.88 -11.20
CA ARG A 145 -12.65 -30.66 -12.13
C ARG A 145 -13.13 -30.47 -13.56
N ALA A 146 -12.22 -30.10 -14.47
CA ALA A 146 -12.48 -29.93 -15.90
C ALA A 146 -13.75 -29.09 -16.19
N GLY A 147 -13.89 -27.94 -15.51
CA GLY A 147 -15.03 -27.03 -15.69
C GLY A 147 -16.37 -27.58 -15.21
N ARG A 148 -16.37 -28.56 -14.28
CA ARG A 148 -17.59 -29.15 -13.69
C ARG A 148 -17.49 -29.23 -12.17
N LEU A 149 -18.63 -29.19 -11.50
CA LEU A 149 -18.76 -29.50 -10.07
C LEU A 149 -19.06 -30.99 -9.89
N LEU A 150 -18.14 -31.71 -9.27
CA LEU A 150 -18.33 -33.09 -8.84
C LEU A 150 -18.76 -33.10 -7.39
N SER A 151 -19.96 -33.62 -7.10
CA SER A 151 -20.43 -33.78 -5.73
C SER A 151 -19.54 -34.76 -4.98
N LEU A 152 -18.88 -34.30 -3.92
CA LEU A 152 -18.07 -35.14 -3.05
C LEU A 152 -18.87 -35.67 -1.86
N ARG A 153 -19.65 -34.79 -1.23
CA ARG A 153 -20.31 -35.07 0.04
C ARG A 153 -21.47 -34.11 0.28
N THR A 154 -22.51 -34.60 0.94
CA THR A 154 -23.58 -33.79 1.54
C THR A 154 -23.60 -34.00 3.04
N ILE A 155 -23.68 -32.91 3.81
CA ILE A 155 -23.82 -32.92 5.27
C ILE A 155 -25.22 -32.42 5.60
N ARG A 156 -25.99 -33.21 6.35
CA ARG A 156 -27.37 -32.87 6.77
C ARG A 156 -27.47 -32.78 8.29
N ALA A 157 -28.15 -31.74 8.74
CA ALA A 157 -28.60 -31.56 10.12
C ALA A 157 -30.09 -31.89 10.24
N GLN A 158 -30.60 -32.14 11.44
CA GLN A 158 -32.03 -32.39 11.62
C GLN A 158 -32.85 -31.12 11.46
N ARG A 159 -32.35 -30.01 12.02
CA ARG A 159 -33.03 -28.72 12.07
C ARG A 159 -32.28 -27.66 11.28
N SER A 160 -30.99 -27.46 11.57
CA SER A 160 -30.23 -26.37 10.94
C SER A 160 -28.73 -26.59 10.94
N VAL A 161 -28.07 -25.98 9.97
CA VAL A 161 -26.61 -25.93 9.82
C VAL A 161 -26.17 -24.47 9.68
N SER A 162 -25.02 -24.07 10.22
CA SER A 162 -24.46 -22.73 9.92
C SER A 162 -23.86 -22.68 8.51
N PRO A 163 -23.55 -21.48 7.97
CA PRO A 163 -22.56 -21.36 6.90
C PRO A 163 -21.27 -22.16 7.21
N PRO A 164 -20.59 -22.72 6.19
CA PRO A 164 -19.34 -23.46 6.39
C PRO A 164 -18.19 -22.52 6.76
N LEU A 165 -17.29 -22.97 7.64
CA LEU A 165 -15.98 -22.37 7.89
C LEU A 165 -14.90 -23.42 7.59
N VAL A 166 -13.95 -23.11 6.69
CA VAL A 166 -12.88 -24.05 6.33
C VAL A 166 -11.51 -23.49 6.67
N ALA A 167 -10.66 -24.30 7.30
CA ALA A 167 -9.24 -24.01 7.51
C ALA A 167 -8.44 -25.30 7.67
N ASP A 168 -7.28 -25.38 7.00
CA ASP A 168 -6.39 -26.56 6.94
C ASP A 168 -7.16 -27.88 6.72
N ASP A 169 -7.92 -27.94 5.62
CA ASP A 169 -8.73 -29.10 5.22
C ASP A 169 -9.78 -29.57 6.24
N ARG A 170 -10.09 -28.73 7.24
CA ARG A 170 -11.13 -28.97 8.24
C ARG A 170 -12.31 -28.05 8.04
N LEU A 171 -13.51 -28.61 8.10
CA LEU A 171 -14.78 -27.90 8.13
C LEU A 171 -15.26 -27.77 9.56
N PHE A 172 -15.39 -26.54 10.03
CA PHE A 172 -16.02 -26.18 11.30
C PHE A 172 -17.42 -25.67 11.02
N VAL A 173 -18.41 -26.23 11.70
CA VAL A 173 -19.81 -25.93 11.42
C VAL A 173 -20.67 -26.19 12.65
N ARG A 174 -21.69 -25.36 12.85
CA ARG A 174 -22.77 -25.70 13.77
C ARG A 174 -23.73 -26.68 13.09
N LEU A 175 -23.93 -27.85 13.69
CA LEU A 175 -24.96 -28.81 13.30
C LEU A 175 -25.97 -28.93 14.44
N ASP A 176 -27.19 -28.44 14.22
CA ASP A 176 -28.24 -28.35 15.23
C ASP A 176 -27.75 -27.58 16.47
N ALA A 177 -27.63 -28.25 17.62
CA ALA A 177 -27.13 -27.69 18.88
C ALA A 177 -25.66 -28.03 19.15
N GLU A 178 -24.95 -28.64 18.19
CA GLU A 178 -23.55 -29.06 18.32
C GLU A 178 -22.63 -28.17 17.50
N LEU A 179 -21.42 -27.90 18.01
CA LEU A 179 -20.30 -27.45 17.21
C LEU A 179 -19.53 -28.68 16.74
N THR A 180 -19.38 -28.85 15.43
CA THR A 180 -18.76 -30.04 14.83
C THR A 180 -17.59 -29.65 13.94
N CYS A 181 -16.53 -30.47 14.00
CA CYS A 181 -15.42 -30.41 13.07
C CYS A 181 -15.37 -31.69 12.23
N PHE A 182 -15.22 -31.54 10.92
CA PHE A 182 -14.95 -32.62 9.99
C PHE A 182 -13.60 -32.42 9.33
N ASP A 183 -12.82 -33.47 9.20
CA ASP A 183 -11.77 -33.49 8.17
C ASP A 183 -12.48 -33.69 6.82
N LEU A 184 -12.22 -32.84 5.82
CA LEU A 184 -12.95 -32.87 4.55
C LEU A 184 -12.78 -34.18 3.76
N GLY A 185 -11.76 -34.99 4.09
CA GLY A 185 -11.53 -36.31 3.54
C GLY A 185 -12.20 -37.47 4.30
N VAL A 186 -12.80 -37.22 5.46
CA VAL A 186 -13.32 -38.24 6.39
C VAL A 186 -14.82 -37.99 6.63
N ALA A 187 -15.64 -39.03 6.46
CA ALA A 187 -17.09 -38.91 6.64
C ALA A 187 -17.47 -38.65 8.11
N GLU A 188 -16.76 -39.27 9.05
CA GLU A 188 -16.99 -39.08 10.48
C GLU A 188 -16.44 -37.72 10.96
N PRO A 189 -17.10 -37.09 11.95
CA PRO A 189 -16.59 -35.88 12.57
C PRO A 189 -15.29 -36.17 13.33
N ALA A 190 -14.30 -35.29 13.20
CA ALA A 190 -13.08 -35.36 13.99
C ALA A 190 -13.37 -35.13 15.48
N TRP A 191 -14.32 -34.22 15.77
CA TRP A 191 -14.88 -34.02 17.10
C TRP A 191 -16.24 -33.33 17.04
N LYS A 192 -17.00 -33.45 18.15
CA LYS A 192 -18.28 -32.80 18.39
C LYS A 192 -18.31 -32.24 19.80
N THR A 193 -18.83 -31.04 19.94
CA THR A 193 -18.96 -30.37 21.23
C THR A 193 -20.40 -29.95 21.46
N ARG A 194 -20.91 -30.26 22.66
CA ARG A 194 -22.18 -29.77 23.19
C ARG A 194 -21.90 -28.83 24.36
N VAL A 195 -22.77 -27.83 24.51
CA VAL A 195 -22.85 -26.95 25.67
C VAL A 195 -24.25 -27.09 26.28
N GLU A 196 -24.46 -26.56 27.49
CA GLU A 196 -25.76 -26.70 28.18
C GLU A 196 -26.92 -25.97 27.46
N GLY A 197 -26.67 -25.18 26.42
CA GLY A 197 -27.69 -24.61 25.54
C GLY A 197 -27.46 -24.87 24.05
N SER A 198 -27.38 -23.83 23.22
CA SER A 198 -27.33 -23.98 21.76
C SER A 198 -26.37 -23.01 21.08
N PHE A 199 -25.53 -23.56 20.20
CA PHE A 199 -24.66 -22.76 19.35
C PHE A 199 -25.45 -21.88 18.36
N ARG A 200 -24.84 -20.76 17.98
CA ARG A 200 -25.38 -19.79 17.03
C ARG A 200 -24.36 -19.42 15.95
N GLY A 201 -24.90 -19.05 14.79
CA GLY A 201 -24.14 -18.43 13.73
C GLY A 201 -23.01 -19.28 13.16
N THR A 202 -22.08 -18.62 12.49
CA THR A 202 -20.89 -19.21 11.90
C THR A 202 -19.73 -19.10 12.91
N PRO A 203 -18.98 -20.17 13.20
CA PRO A 203 -17.78 -20.05 14.02
C PRO A 203 -16.70 -19.21 13.30
N ALA A 204 -15.69 -18.76 14.03
CA ALA A 204 -14.47 -18.19 13.47
C ALA A 204 -13.25 -18.93 14.01
N LEU A 205 -12.12 -18.82 13.32
CA LEU A 205 -10.89 -19.51 13.69
C LEU A 205 -9.69 -18.55 13.64
N ARG A 206 -8.85 -18.63 14.66
CA ARG A 206 -7.56 -17.93 14.71
C ARG A 206 -6.55 -18.75 15.51
N GLY A 207 -5.43 -19.10 14.88
CA GLY A 207 -4.44 -20.01 15.46
C GLY A 207 -5.07 -21.34 15.88
N GLU A 208 -4.81 -21.76 17.11
CA GLU A 208 -5.31 -23.03 17.68
C GLU A 208 -6.70 -22.92 18.32
N SER A 209 -7.41 -21.81 18.11
CA SER A 209 -8.70 -21.54 18.76
C SER A 209 -9.83 -21.40 17.75
N VAL A 210 -10.96 -22.02 18.06
CA VAL A 210 -12.26 -21.84 17.41
C VAL A 210 -13.12 -20.98 18.32
N PHE A 211 -13.69 -19.91 17.77
CA PHE A 211 -14.56 -18.99 18.46
C PHE A 211 -16.00 -19.25 17.99
N ALA A 212 -16.90 -19.53 18.92
CA ALA A 212 -18.30 -19.80 18.58
C ALA A 212 -19.23 -19.17 19.61
N LEU A 213 -20.36 -18.68 19.11
CA LEU A 213 -21.42 -18.13 19.94
C LEU A 213 -22.35 -19.24 20.39
N PHE A 214 -22.82 -19.17 21.63
CA PHE A 214 -23.88 -20.03 22.11
C PHE A 214 -24.71 -19.31 23.16
N ASP A 215 -25.98 -19.70 23.29
CA ASP A 215 -26.80 -19.29 24.42
C ASP A 215 -26.88 -20.44 25.43
N ASP A 216 -26.96 -20.10 26.71
CA ASP A 216 -27.29 -21.05 27.77
C ASP A 216 -28.83 -21.22 27.91
N PRO A 217 -29.31 -22.12 28.79
CA PRO A 217 -30.75 -22.29 29.04
C PRO A 217 -31.46 -21.05 29.60
N SER A 218 -30.73 -20.12 30.22
CA SER A 218 -31.29 -18.85 30.71
C SER A 218 -31.50 -17.83 29.59
N GLY A 219 -30.99 -18.12 28.38
CA GLY A 219 -30.98 -17.21 27.25
C GLY A 219 -29.75 -16.32 27.19
N THR A 220 -28.82 -16.39 28.16
CA THR A 220 -27.61 -15.57 28.14
C THR A 220 -26.69 -16.00 27.01
N SER A 221 -26.24 -15.04 26.20
CA SER A 221 -25.31 -15.29 25.10
C SER A 221 -23.86 -15.25 25.57
N PHE A 222 -23.07 -16.21 25.10
CA PHE A 222 -21.65 -16.37 25.40
C PHE A 222 -20.83 -16.41 24.11
N LEU A 223 -19.61 -15.87 24.19
CA LEU A 223 -18.53 -16.22 23.25
C LEU A 223 -17.66 -17.31 23.87
N GLY A 224 -17.70 -18.50 23.29
CA GLY A 224 -16.83 -19.61 23.67
C GLY A 224 -15.55 -19.63 22.84
N THR A 225 -14.43 -19.94 23.49
CA THR A 225 -13.15 -20.29 22.89
C THR A 225 -12.94 -21.79 23.05
N PHE A 226 -12.81 -22.50 21.94
CA PHE A 226 -12.69 -23.96 21.89
C PHE A 226 -11.33 -24.32 21.29
N LEU A 227 -10.69 -25.35 21.83
CA LEU A 227 -9.43 -25.86 21.28
C LEU A 227 -9.69 -26.49 19.91
N ARG A 228 -8.99 -26.03 18.88
CA ARG A 228 -9.15 -26.52 17.50
C ARG A 228 -8.94 -28.03 17.37
N ALA A 229 -7.99 -28.57 18.12
CA ALA A 229 -7.58 -29.97 18.04
C ALA A 229 -8.68 -30.97 18.46
N ASN A 230 -9.51 -30.61 19.44
CA ASN A 230 -10.45 -31.56 20.06
C ASN A 230 -11.82 -30.97 20.43
N GLY A 231 -12.07 -29.70 20.13
CA GLY A 231 -13.33 -29.01 20.40
C GLY A 231 -13.58 -28.72 21.89
N LYS A 232 -12.63 -28.95 22.80
CA LYS A 232 -12.83 -28.70 24.23
C LYS A 232 -13.01 -27.20 24.47
N LEU A 233 -14.07 -26.83 25.19
CA LEU A 233 -14.28 -25.46 25.66
C LEU A 233 -13.14 -25.07 26.62
N ALA A 234 -12.31 -24.12 26.22
CA ALA A 234 -11.22 -23.58 27.03
C ALA A 234 -11.71 -22.43 27.90
N ARG A 235 -12.56 -21.56 27.35
CA ARG A 235 -13.08 -20.37 28.03
C ARG A 235 -14.41 -19.94 27.44
N ALA A 236 -15.29 -19.37 28.27
CA ALA A 236 -16.50 -18.70 27.81
C ALA A 236 -16.60 -17.31 28.46
N VAL A 237 -17.01 -16.31 27.69
CA VAL A 237 -17.25 -14.95 28.17
C VAL A 237 -18.71 -14.60 27.92
N ALA A 238 -19.43 -14.24 28.98
CA ALA A 238 -20.81 -13.77 28.88
C ALA A 238 -20.83 -12.42 28.14
N ILE A 239 -21.79 -12.27 27.22
CA ILE A 239 -21.94 -11.06 26.40
C ILE A 239 -23.08 -10.21 26.94
N ALA A 240 -24.30 -10.75 26.90
CA ALA A 240 -25.52 -10.10 27.34
C ALA A 240 -26.64 -11.14 27.50
N PRO A 241 -27.69 -10.85 28.28
CA PRO A 241 -28.93 -11.63 28.25
C PRO A 241 -29.46 -11.66 26.81
N GLY A 242 -29.79 -12.82 26.29
CA GLY A 242 -30.40 -13.00 24.97
C GLY A 242 -31.86 -13.42 25.08
N GLU A 243 -32.61 -13.24 24.00
CA GLU A 243 -33.95 -13.80 23.90
C GLU A 243 -33.87 -15.32 23.67
N ALA A 244 -34.20 -16.08 24.71
CA ALA A 244 -34.45 -17.51 24.56
C ALA A 244 -35.64 -17.69 23.59
N ASN A 245 -35.41 -18.41 22.48
CA ASN A 245 -36.41 -18.86 21.47
C ASN A 245 -36.56 -18.11 20.14
N LEU A 246 -35.61 -17.28 19.69
CA LEU A 246 -35.61 -16.90 18.27
C LEU A 246 -35.20 -18.11 17.39
N ALA A 247 -36.21 -18.76 16.82
CA ALA A 247 -36.09 -19.86 15.88
C ALA A 247 -35.81 -19.31 14.48
N GLU A 248 -34.55 -19.34 14.03
CA GLU A 248 -34.17 -18.66 12.80
C GLU A 248 -33.24 -19.51 11.91
N PRO A 249 -33.69 -19.89 10.69
CA PRO A 249 -32.86 -20.57 9.69
C PRO A 249 -31.77 -19.66 9.06
N GLU A 250 -31.85 -18.34 9.24
CA GLU A 250 -30.92 -17.34 8.68
C GLU A 250 -30.01 -16.68 9.72
N ASN A 251 -29.73 -17.32 10.86
CA ASN A 251 -28.84 -16.73 11.85
C ASN A 251 -27.41 -16.53 11.26
N LEU A 252 -27.07 -15.28 10.93
CA LEU A 252 -25.77 -14.83 10.40
C LEU A 252 -24.85 -14.29 11.51
N ASP A 253 -25.10 -14.70 12.76
CA ASP A 253 -24.25 -14.28 13.87
C ASP A 253 -22.80 -14.75 13.58
N ARG A 254 -21.82 -13.88 13.79
CA ARG A 254 -20.44 -14.20 13.45
C ARG A 254 -19.45 -13.45 14.34
N PRO A 255 -18.46 -14.14 14.93
CA PRO A 255 -17.29 -13.48 15.51
C PRO A 255 -16.30 -13.07 14.42
N VAL A 256 -15.74 -11.87 14.56
CA VAL A 256 -14.58 -11.36 13.84
C VAL A 256 -13.43 -11.29 14.83
N VAL A 257 -12.39 -12.11 14.62
CA VAL A 257 -11.34 -12.38 15.61
C VAL A 257 -10.07 -11.60 15.26
N MET A 258 -9.86 -10.48 15.93
CA MET A 258 -8.72 -9.59 15.77
C MET A 258 -7.66 -9.89 16.84
N GLU A 259 -6.51 -9.21 16.77
CA GLU A 259 -5.38 -9.50 17.65
C GLU A 259 -5.71 -9.12 19.10
N SER A 260 -6.22 -7.91 19.28
CA SER A 260 -6.54 -7.31 20.57
C SER A 260 -8.01 -7.45 20.98
N ALA A 261 -8.88 -7.97 20.11
CA ALA A 261 -10.31 -8.04 20.38
C ALA A 261 -11.05 -9.08 19.52
N VAL A 262 -12.23 -9.47 19.99
CA VAL A 262 -13.24 -10.18 19.18
C VAL A 262 -14.48 -9.31 19.08
N VAL A 263 -14.93 -9.06 17.85
CA VAL A 263 -16.20 -8.39 17.58
C VAL A 263 -17.23 -9.43 17.21
N VAL A 264 -18.31 -9.50 17.96
CA VAL A 264 -19.44 -10.39 17.72
C VAL A 264 -20.55 -9.59 17.06
N ARG A 265 -20.96 -9.98 15.86
CA ARG A 265 -22.19 -9.49 15.22
C ARG A 265 -23.33 -10.45 15.50
N ARG A 266 -24.50 -9.91 15.85
CA ARG A 266 -25.76 -10.65 15.90
C ARG A 266 -26.81 -10.05 14.98
N THR A 267 -27.62 -10.96 14.43
CA THR A 267 -28.83 -10.65 13.67
C THR A 267 -29.93 -10.18 14.61
N ALA A 268 -30.10 -10.89 15.74
CA ALA A 268 -30.96 -10.47 16.84
C ALA A 268 -30.18 -9.56 17.81
N PRO A 269 -30.55 -8.29 17.98
CA PRO A 269 -29.76 -7.35 18.76
C PRO A 269 -29.82 -7.67 20.26
N PHE A 270 -28.71 -7.40 20.96
CA PHE A 270 -28.56 -7.53 22.40
C PHE A 270 -29.36 -6.43 23.13
N PRO A 271 -30.20 -6.76 24.12
CA PRO A 271 -30.80 -5.76 24.99
C PRO A 271 -29.74 -5.11 25.90
N THR A 272 -29.85 -3.79 26.09
CA THR A 272 -29.03 -3.03 27.06
C THR A 272 -29.82 -2.77 28.34
N VAL A 273 -29.11 -2.41 29.42
CA VAL A 273 -29.74 -1.99 30.70
C VAL A 273 -30.65 -0.76 30.52
N SER A 274 -30.39 0.07 29.51
CA SER A 274 -31.22 1.24 29.16
C SER A 274 -32.44 0.91 28.29
N GLY A 275 -32.68 -0.36 27.95
CA GLY A 275 -33.76 -0.77 27.05
C GLY A 275 -33.48 -0.51 25.57
N GLN A 276 -32.29 0.00 25.22
CA GLN A 276 -31.83 0.07 23.83
C GLN A 276 -31.41 -1.32 23.37
N THR A 277 -31.33 -1.53 22.06
CA THR A 277 -30.81 -2.78 21.50
C THR A 277 -29.55 -2.48 20.69
N ARG A 278 -28.59 -3.41 20.69
CA ARG A 278 -27.29 -3.27 20.01
C ARG A 278 -26.97 -4.52 19.23
N THR A 279 -26.52 -4.39 17.98
CA THR A 279 -26.25 -5.55 17.11
C THR A 279 -24.86 -6.15 17.30
N HIS A 280 -23.94 -5.44 17.99
CA HIS A 280 -22.56 -5.86 18.13
C HIS A 280 -22.08 -5.87 19.58
N ALA A 281 -21.15 -6.77 19.87
CA ALA A 281 -20.43 -6.81 21.14
C ALA A 281 -18.92 -6.89 20.88
N LEU A 282 -18.15 -6.05 21.57
CA LEU A 282 -16.70 -6.00 21.54
C LEU A 282 -16.15 -6.62 22.82
N ILE A 283 -15.30 -7.62 22.67
CA ILE A 283 -14.67 -8.34 23.78
C ILE A 283 -13.16 -8.17 23.65
N ALA A 284 -12.52 -7.66 24.70
CA ALA A 284 -11.07 -7.51 24.76
C ALA A 284 -10.36 -8.86 24.66
N ARG A 285 -9.15 -8.89 24.09
CA ARG A 285 -8.30 -10.08 24.01
C ARG A 285 -6.86 -9.69 24.40
N SER A 286 -6.21 -10.54 25.19
CA SER A 286 -4.81 -10.42 25.58
C SER A 286 -4.06 -11.65 25.05
N GLY A 287 -3.37 -11.49 23.93
CA GLY A 287 -2.74 -12.61 23.22
C GLY A 287 -3.78 -13.63 22.75
N VAL A 288 -3.68 -14.87 23.21
CA VAL A 288 -4.64 -15.93 22.84
C VAL A 288 -5.89 -15.91 23.71
N GLU A 289 -5.84 -15.29 24.89
CA GLU A 289 -6.93 -15.34 25.85
C GLU A 289 -7.92 -14.18 25.68
N LEU A 290 -9.22 -14.47 25.78
CA LEU A 290 -10.21 -13.43 25.98
C LEU A 290 -9.96 -12.72 27.32
N GLY A 291 -10.15 -11.40 27.40
CA GLY A 291 -10.09 -10.66 28.65
C GLY A 291 -11.15 -11.13 29.65
N SER A 292 -10.93 -10.90 30.94
CA SER A 292 -11.95 -11.12 31.99
C SER A 292 -12.94 -9.97 32.12
N GLY A 293 -12.70 -8.85 31.43
CA GLY A 293 -13.57 -7.68 31.44
C GLY A 293 -14.92 -7.94 30.74
N PRO A 294 -15.97 -7.19 31.11
CA PRO A 294 -17.28 -7.31 30.47
C PRO A 294 -17.21 -6.94 28.98
N ALA A 295 -18.05 -7.60 28.17
CA ALA A 295 -18.25 -7.23 26.78
C ALA A 295 -18.79 -5.79 26.69
N ARG A 296 -18.26 -5.00 25.77
CA ARG A 296 -18.77 -3.66 25.46
C ARG A 296 -19.76 -3.78 24.30
N LEU A 297 -21.01 -3.40 24.50
CA LEU A 297 -22.01 -3.40 23.43
C LEU A 297 -21.79 -2.17 22.54
N LEU A 298 -21.63 -2.42 21.24
CA LEU A 298 -21.44 -1.40 20.21
C LEU A 298 -22.50 -1.58 19.13
N ASP A 299 -22.66 -0.58 18.29
CA ASP A 299 -23.59 -0.63 17.18
C ASP A 299 -22.81 -0.39 15.91
N PHE A 300 -22.44 -1.46 15.21
CA PHE A 300 -21.81 -1.35 13.91
C PHE A 300 -22.82 -1.55 12.81
N THR A 301 -22.71 -0.77 11.74
CA THR A 301 -23.53 -0.94 10.53
C THR A 301 -22.82 -1.74 9.44
N ALA A 302 -21.52 -2.01 9.62
CA ALA A 302 -20.70 -2.85 8.75
C ALA A 302 -19.70 -3.67 9.58
N SER A 303 -19.29 -4.83 9.07
CA SER A 303 -18.25 -5.66 9.73
C SER A 303 -16.93 -4.89 9.82
N PRO A 304 -16.24 -4.93 10.97
CA PRO A 304 -14.98 -4.21 11.14
C PRO A 304 -13.84 -4.83 10.31
N VAL A 305 -12.78 -4.05 10.10
CA VAL A 305 -11.50 -4.52 9.54
C VAL A 305 -10.37 -4.32 10.53
N ALA A 306 -9.43 -5.28 10.61
CA ALA A 306 -8.30 -5.19 11.54
C ALA A 306 -7.19 -4.27 11.02
N VAL A 307 -6.76 -3.29 11.81
CA VAL A 307 -5.70 -2.32 11.47
C VAL A 307 -4.66 -2.22 12.59
N GLY A 308 -3.47 -2.78 12.36
CA GLY A 308 -2.47 -2.95 13.41
C GLY A 308 -3.06 -3.66 14.63
N THR A 309 -2.93 -3.04 15.80
CA THR A 309 -3.52 -3.50 17.07
C THR A 309 -4.96 -3.00 17.30
N GLY A 310 -5.53 -2.29 16.34
CA GLY A 310 -6.89 -1.75 16.38
C GLY A 310 -7.78 -2.28 15.25
N TRP A 311 -8.82 -1.53 14.95
CA TRP A 311 -9.80 -1.85 13.93
C TRP A 311 -10.46 -0.59 13.37
N ILE A 312 -11.04 -0.71 12.17
CA ILE A 312 -11.91 0.30 11.59
C ILE A 312 -13.30 -0.27 11.44
N ALA A 313 -14.31 0.50 11.86
CA ALA A 313 -15.72 0.13 11.70
C ALA A 313 -16.60 1.36 11.52
N ARG A 314 -17.82 1.13 11.05
CA ARG A 314 -18.86 2.16 10.93
C ARG A 314 -19.81 2.06 12.12
N LEU A 315 -19.98 3.15 12.86
CA LEU A 315 -20.89 3.25 14.01
C LEU A 315 -22.32 3.58 13.55
N GLY A 316 -23.32 2.97 14.20
CA GLY A 316 -24.76 3.20 13.95
C GLY A 316 -25.55 3.77 15.13
N GLY A 317 -25.00 3.73 16.34
CA GLY A 317 -25.73 4.09 17.57
C GLY A 317 -25.93 5.59 17.83
N GLY A 318 -25.57 6.42 16.84
CA GLY A 318 -25.60 7.88 16.84
C GLY A 318 -25.48 8.38 15.39
N PRO A 319 -25.02 9.63 15.14
CA PRO A 319 -24.69 10.07 13.80
C PRO A 319 -23.72 9.06 13.16
N PRO A 320 -24.00 8.57 11.93
CA PRO A 320 -23.17 7.57 11.30
C PRO A 320 -21.75 8.12 11.12
N ALA A 321 -20.76 7.34 11.54
CA ALA A 321 -19.36 7.72 11.45
C ALA A 321 -18.50 6.48 11.19
N TRP A 322 -17.47 6.63 10.38
CA TRP A 322 -16.37 5.67 10.33
C TRP A 322 -15.35 6.05 11.39
N VAL A 323 -14.91 5.07 12.17
CA VAL A 323 -13.92 5.28 13.22
C VAL A 323 -12.79 4.27 13.12
N SER A 324 -11.57 4.72 13.41
CA SER A 324 -10.44 3.87 13.76
C SER A 324 -10.38 3.79 15.28
N ALA A 325 -10.41 2.59 15.82
CA ALA A 325 -10.39 2.38 17.25
C ALA A 325 -9.34 1.35 17.65
N ARG A 326 -8.74 1.54 18.82
CA ARG A 326 -7.77 0.63 19.40
C ARG A 326 -8.09 0.44 20.88
N LEU A 327 -7.97 -0.79 21.36
CA LEU A 327 -8.10 -1.08 22.77
C LEU A 327 -6.70 -1.08 23.40
N ASP A 328 -6.43 -0.08 24.21
CA ASP A 328 -5.20 0.06 25.00
C ASP A 328 -5.44 -0.37 26.46
N PRO A 329 -4.38 -0.55 27.27
CA PRO A 329 -4.53 -0.78 28.71
C PRO A 329 -5.37 0.27 29.43
N ASP A 330 -5.33 1.53 28.96
CA ASP A 330 -6.10 2.66 29.50
C ASP A 330 -7.56 2.70 29.03
N GLY A 331 -7.95 1.85 28.07
CA GLY A 331 -9.30 1.79 27.52
C GLY A 331 -9.36 1.92 25.99
N LEU A 332 -10.57 2.15 25.49
CA LEU A 332 -10.85 2.25 24.05
C LEU A 332 -10.50 3.65 23.56
N ARG A 333 -9.48 3.78 22.73
CA ARG A 333 -9.18 5.01 21.98
C ARG A 333 -9.90 4.96 20.64
N VAL A 334 -10.63 6.02 20.31
CA VAL A 334 -11.43 6.13 19.09
C VAL A 334 -11.04 7.42 18.37
N ARG A 335 -10.74 7.32 17.08
CA ARG A 335 -10.50 8.44 16.16
C ARG A 335 -11.56 8.38 15.07
N THR A 336 -12.33 9.45 14.88
CA THR A 336 -13.25 9.58 13.76
C THR A 336 -12.46 9.71 12.47
N LEU A 337 -12.77 8.88 11.47
CA LEU A 337 -12.21 8.92 10.12
C LEU A 337 -13.10 9.69 9.16
N ALA A 338 -14.41 9.49 9.27
CA ALA A 338 -15.43 10.17 8.48
C ALA A 338 -16.73 10.31 9.31
N ASP A 339 -17.44 11.40 9.10
CA ASP A 339 -18.73 11.73 9.70
C ASP A 339 -19.54 12.62 8.74
N ALA A 340 -20.64 13.21 9.21
CA ALA A 340 -21.51 14.04 8.37
C ALA A 340 -20.84 15.35 7.92
N GLU A 341 -19.80 15.81 8.62
CA GLU A 341 -19.03 17.01 8.29
C GLU A 341 -17.76 16.69 7.49
N ASN A 342 -17.21 15.47 7.64
CA ASN A 342 -15.92 15.07 7.09
C ASN A 342 -16.07 13.78 6.27
N HIS A 343 -15.84 13.85 4.96
CA HIS A 343 -15.95 12.69 4.06
C HIS A 343 -17.33 12.01 4.12
N ALA A 344 -18.39 12.82 4.06
CA ALA A 344 -19.77 12.35 4.14
C ALA A 344 -20.11 11.31 3.06
N GLU A 345 -19.41 11.32 1.92
CA GLU A 345 -19.52 10.30 0.87
C GLU A 345 -19.21 8.88 1.38
N LEU A 346 -18.31 8.74 2.36
CA LEU A 346 -18.02 7.44 2.97
C LEU A 346 -19.19 6.92 3.81
N LEU A 347 -20.09 7.79 4.27
CA LEU A 347 -21.28 7.36 4.99
C LEU A 347 -22.32 6.72 4.06
N ALA A 348 -22.24 6.97 2.75
CA ALA A 348 -23.05 6.25 1.76
C ALA A 348 -22.56 4.79 1.60
N ALA A 349 -21.28 4.52 1.85
CA ALA A 349 -20.73 3.16 1.81
C ALA A 349 -21.31 2.29 2.94
N SER A 350 -22.14 1.31 2.57
CA SER A 350 -22.62 0.26 3.48
C SER A 350 -21.72 -0.98 3.46
N ALA A 351 -20.92 -1.15 2.40
CA ALA A 351 -20.00 -2.26 2.28
C ALA A 351 -18.92 -2.21 3.37
N PRO A 352 -18.58 -3.36 3.99
CA PRO A 352 -17.46 -3.45 4.91
C PRO A 352 -16.11 -3.08 4.26
N PRO A 353 -15.18 -2.44 5.00
CA PRO A 353 -13.90 -2.00 4.45
C PRO A 353 -12.88 -3.13 4.42
N THR A 354 -12.00 -3.18 3.42
CA THR A 354 -10.94 -4.21 3.30
C THR A 354 -9.56 -3.61 3.48
N ARG A 355 -8.61 -4.36 4.03
CA ARG A 355 -7.22 -3.90 4.21
C ARG A 355 -6.22 -4.78 3.47
N THR A 356 -5.22 -4.14 2.87
CA THR A 356 -3.98 -4.75 2.39
C THR A 356 -2.80 -3.85 2.76
N GLY A 357 -1.81 -4.41 3.48
CA GLY A 357 -0.69 -3.63 4.01
C GLY A 357 -1.19 -2.44 4.84
N ASN A 358 -0.87 -1.22 4.39
CA ASN A 358 -1.35 0.03 4.97
C ASN A 358 -2.55 0.62 4.22
N THR A 359 -2.97 0.05 3.09
CA THR A 359 -4.10 0.54 2.31
C THR A 359 -5.41 -0.08 2.78
N ILE A 360 -6.45 0.75 2.93
CA ILE A 360 -7.82 0.35 3.24
C ILE A 360 -8.74 0.78 2.11
N PHE A 361 -9.63 -0.12 1.70
CA PHE A 361 -10.65 0.12 0.69
C PHE A 361 -12.02 0.27 1.34
N PHE A 362 -12.68 1.41 1.13
CA PHE A 362 -14.04 1.72 1.57
C PHE A 362 -14.99 1.80 0.37
N ALA A 363 -15.59 0.68 -0.04
CA ALA A 363 -16.56 0.55 -1.15
C ALA A 363 -16.09 1.09 -2.53
N GLY A 364 -15.65 2.33 -2.66
CA GLY A 364 -15.10 2.94 -3.88
C GLY A 364 -13.90 3.86 -3.59
N LEU A 365 -13.36 3.87 -2.38
CA LEU A 365 -12.23 4.74 -2.00
C LEU A 365 -11.06 3.90 -1.51
N ALA A 366 -9.83 4.26 -1.87
CA ALA A 366 -8.61 3.75 -1.23
C ALA A 366 -7.97 4.81 -0.35
N TYR A 367 -7.50 4.38 0.82
CA TYR A 367 -6.92 5.23 1.85
C TYR A 367 -5.66 4.58 2.42
N ASP A 368 -4.60 5.37 2.62
CA ASP A 368 -3.39 4.92 3.33
C ASP A 368 -3.51 5.21 4.83
N ALA A 369 -3.55 4.14 5.63
CA ALA A 369 -3.68 4.18 7.08
C ALA A 369 -2.54 4.89 7.81
N VAL A 370 -1.35 4.96 7.20
CA VAL A 370 -0.17 5.57 7.81
C VAL A 370 -0.16 7.07 7.53
N SER A 371 -0.22 7.45 6.25
CA SER A 371 -0.15 8.88 5.87
C SER A 371 -1.48 9.62 6.07
N GLY A 372 -2.59 8.90 6.23
CA GLY A 372 -3.91 9.49 6.26
C GLY A 372 -4.46 9.87 4.88
N LYS A 373 -3.67 9.73 3.81
CA LYS A 373 -4.01 10.23 2.48
C LYS A 373 -5.03 9.32 1.79
N VAL A 374 -6.01 9.93 1.13
CA VAL A 374 -6.88 9.26 0.16
C VAL A 374 -6.09 9.07 -1.13
N LEU A 375 -5.99 7.82 -1.57
CA LEU A 375 -5.18 7.43 -2.73
C LEU A 375 -5.95 7.52 -4.04
N TRP A 376 -7.26 7.29 -4.02
CA TRP A 376 -8.18 7.49 -5.14
C TRP A 376 -9.64 7.33 -4.66
N LYS A 377 -10.59 7.88 -5.43
CA LYS A 377 -12.04 7.80 -5.21
C LYS A 377 -12.74 7.30 -6.49
N ARG A 378 -13.78 6.48 -6.34
CA ARG A 378 -14.64 5.90 -7.39
C ARG A 378 -16.05 5.66 -6.83
N GLU A 379 -16.97 5.21 -7.68
CA GLU A 379 -18.30 4.78 -7.25
C GLU A 379 -18.22 3.66 -6.19
N PRO A 380 -19.08 3.69 -5.16
CA PRO A 380 -19.04 2.73 -4.09
C PRO A 380 -19.52 1.34 -4.54
N SER A 381 -18.70 0.32 -4.31
CA SER A 381 -19.09 -1.09 -4.37
C SER A 381 -20.21 -1.41 -3.39
N LEU A 382 -21.19 -2.18 -3.86
CA LEU A 382 -22.32 -2.67 -3.10
C LEU A 382 -21.91 -3.76 -2.10
N THR A 383 -20.78 -4.42 -2.34
CA THR A 383 -20.19 -5.43 -1.46
C THR A 383 -18.79 -5.01 -1.06
N ARG A 384 -18.19 -5.73 -0.11
CA ARG A 384 -16.77 -5.56 0.23
C ARG A 384 -15.91 -5.66 -1.04
N ALA A 385 -14.96 -4.74 -1.19
CA ALA A 385 -13.93 -4.81 -2.23
C ALA A 385 -12.90 -5.88 -1.89
N VAL A 386 -12.56 -6.76 -2.84
CA VAL A 386 -11.73 -7.95 -2.60
C VAL A 386 -10.41 -7.84 -3.37
N PRO A 387 -9.27 -7.61 -2.69
CA PRO A 387 -7.96 -7.57 -3.32
C PRO A 387 -7.41 -8.98 -3.56
N ALA A 388 -6.87 -9.18 -4.75
CA ALA A 388 -6.22 -10.41 -5.18
C ALA A 388 -5.19 -10.11 -6.27
N ASP A 389 -3.91 -10.32 -5.96
CA ASP A 389 -2.79 -10.25 -6.91
C ASP A 389 -2.76 -8.98 -7.77
N GLY A 390 -2.84 -7.81 -7.12
CA GLY A 390 -2.85 -6.50 -7.82
C GLY A 390 -4.17 -6.18 -8.54
N THR A 391 -5.16 -7.06 -8.43
CA THR A 391 -6.54 -6.83 -8.87
C THR A 391 -7.42 -6.53 -7.66
N LEU A 392 -8.31 -5.54 -7.78
CA LEU A 392 -9.36 -5.25 -6.82
C LEU A 392 -10.72 -5.59 -7.45
N LEU A 393 -11.39 -6.59 -6.90
CA LEU A 393 -12.71 -7.01 -7.34
C LEU A 393 -13.80 -6.21 -6.61
N VAL A 394 -14.69 -5.57 -7.36
CA VAL A 394 -15.77 -4.73 -6.82
C VAL A 394 -17.11 -5.06 -7.48
N VAL A 395 -18.20 -4.88 -6.75
CA VAL A 395 -19.58 -5.05 -7.24
C VAL A 395 -20.20 -3.67 -7.34
N GLU A 396 -19.91 -2.93 -8.41
CA GLU A 396 -20.41 -1.56 -8.62
C GLU A 396 -21.93 -1.55 -8.91
N ARG A 397 -22.45 -2.60 -9.56
CA ARG A 397 -23.88 -2.79 -9.83
C ARG A 397 -24.35 -4.14 -9.29
N PRO A 398 -25.65 -4.31 -8.97
CA PRO A 398 -26.14 -5.55 -8.38
C PRO A 398 -25.83 -6.80 -9.21
N ASP A 399 -25.64 -6.71 -10.52
CA ASP A 399 -25.43 -7.82 -11.45
C ASP A 399 -24.06 -7.81 -12.16
N THR A 400 -23.16 -6.90 -11.78
CA THR A 400 -21.87 -6.70 -12.45
C THR A 400 -20.74 -6.83 -11.44
N LEU A 401 -19.81 -7.74 -11.72
CA LEU A 401 -18.51 -7.79 -11.07
C LEU A 401 -17.50 -7.06 -11.96
N THR A 402 -16.78 -6.09 -11.39
CA THR A 402 -15.71 -5.35 -12.08
C THR A 402 -14.37 -5.72 -11.46
N ALA A 403 -13.39 -6.07 -12.29
CA ALA A 403 -12.01 -6.19 -11.87
C ALA A 403 -11.27 -4.91 -12.18
N LEU A 404 -10.70 -4.30 -11.15
CA LEU A 404 -9.94 -3.08 -11.22
C LEU A 404 -8.46 -3.40 -11.04
N ARG A 405 -7.59 -2.85 -11.89
CA ARG A 405 -6.14 -2.95 -11.74
C ARG A 405 -5.52 -1.58 -11.78
N GLU A 406 -4.41 -1.40 -11.09
CA GLU A 406 -3.58 -0.23 -11.37
C GLU A 406 -3.24 -0.22 -12.87
N PRO A 407 -3.25 0.95 -13.53
CA PRO A 407 -2.60 1.04 -14.82
C PRO A 407 -1.17 0.53 -14.61
N ALA A 408 -0.75 -0.45 -15.41
CA ALA A 408 0.65 -0.84 -15.41
C ALA A 408 1.46 0.45 -15.58
N PRO A 409 2.48 0.70 -14.75
CA PRO A 409 3.37 1.83 -15.01
C PRO A 409 3.81 1.72 -16.46
N SER A 410 3.85 2.84 -17.19
CA SER A 410 4.30 2.84 -18.58
C SER A 410 5.75 2.37 -18.59
N LEU A 411 5.94 1.07 -18.76
CA LEU A 411 7.25 0.48 -18.83
C LEU A 411 7.88 0.97 -20.14
N SER A 412 9.14 1.37 -20.06
CA SER A 412 9.93 1.55 -21.27
C SER A 412 9.85 0.27 -22.12
N PRO A 413 9.94 0.34 -23.45
CA PRO A 413 9.90 -0.86 -24.30
C PRO A 413 10.91 -1.94 -23.86
N ALA A 414 12.08 -1.52 -23.35
CA ALA A 414 13.09 -2.40 -22.75
C ALA A 414 12.59 -3.12 -21.48
N ARG A 415 12.02 -2.39 -20.50
CA ARG A 415 11.44 -2.99 -19.28
C ARG A 415 10.26 -3.90 -19.60
N ALA A 416 9.38 -3.51 -20.54
CA ALA A 416 8.27 -4.35 -20.97
C ALA A 416 8.76 -5.68 -21.60
N ARG A 417 9.79 -5.62 -22.44
CA ARG A 417 10.42 -6.79 -23.06
C ARG A 417 11.13 -7.68 -22.05
N ALA A 418 11.89 -7.09 -21.12
CA ALA A 418 12.57 -7.83 -20.05
C ALA A 418 11.58 -8.58 -19.16
N ARG A 419 10.51 -7.89 -18.73
CA ARG A 419 9.43 -8.49 -17.93
C ARG A 419 8.69 -9.60 -18.68
N ALA A 420 8.39 -9.39 -19.97
CA ALA A 420 7.79 -10.43 -20.80
C ALA A 420 8.68 -11.69 -20.90
N LEU A 421 10.00 -11.50 -21.10
CA LEU A 421 10.97 -12.60 -21.12
C LEU A 421 11.05 -13.30 -19.75
N ARG A 422 11.05 -12.56 -18.64
CA ARG A 422 10.99 -13.14 -17.29
C ARG A 422 9.75 -14.01 -17.13
N LEU A 423 8.57 -13.50 -17.48
CA LEU A 423 7.32 -14.24 -17.37
C LEU A 423 7.33 -15.53 -18.22
N GLU A 424 7.86 -15.46 -19.44
CA GLU A 424 8.04 -16.64 -20.31
C GLU A 424 8.99 -17.67 -19.67
N LEU A 425 10.16 -17.25 -19.21
CA LEU A 425 11.16 -18.14 -18.60
C LEU A 425 10.67 -18.74 -17.28
N VAL A 426 9.98 -17.96 -16.44
CA VAL A 426 9.37 -18.42 -15.20
C VAL A 426 8.26 -19.43 -15.49
N ALA A 427 7.38 -19.16 -16.46
CA ALA A 427 6.33 -20.09 -16.87
C ALA A 427 6.91 -21.41 -17.39
N LYS A 428 7.99 -21.35 -18.17
CA LYS A 428 8.71 -22.55 -18.64
C LYS A 428 9.33 -23.34 -17.49
N SER A 429 10.08 -22.69 -16.59
CA SER A 429 10.63 -23.32 -15.37
C SER A 429 9.51 -23.94 -14.52
N ALA A 430 8.35 -23.31 -14.47
CA ALA A 430 7.19 -23.82 -13.75
C ALA A 430 6.62 -25.10 -14.40
N GLU A 431 6.50 -25.15 -15.73
CA GLU A 431 6.11 -26.37 -16.44
C GLU A 431 7.10 -27.51 -16.21
N ASP A 432 8.41 -27.22 -16.27
CA ASP A 432 9.48 -28.18 -15.99
C ASP A 432 9.42 -28.68 -14.54
N LEU A 433 9.12 -27.80 -13.58
CA LEU A 433 8.93 -28.16 -12.17
C LEU A 433 7.69 -29.05 -11.98
N ALA A 434 6.58 -28.78 -12.66
CA ALA A 434 5.40 -29.65 -12.62
C ALA A 434 5.71 -31.05 -13.18
N LEU A 435 6.40 -31.13 -14.31
CA LEU A 435 6.84 -32.41 -14.89
C LEU A 435 7.83 -33.13 -13.96
N HIS A 436 8.72 -32.39 -13.30
CA HIS A 436 9.63 -32.93 -12.29
C HIS A 436 8.88 -33.46 -11.07
N ALA A 437 7.87 -32.75 -10.57
CA ALA A 437 7.00 -33.20 -9.50
C ALA A 437 6.26 -34.50 -9.86
N ALA A 438 5.76 -34.62 -11.10
CA ALA A 438 5.16 -35.85 -11.60
C ALA A 438 6.14 -37.04 -11.59
N ARG A 439 7.42 -36.81 -11.93
CA ARG A 439 8.48 -37.83 -11.86
C ARG A 439 8.83 -38.19 -10.43
N ALA A 440 8.95 -37.17 -9.57
CA ALA A 440 9.27 -37.29 -8.15
C ALA A 440 8.19 -38.02 -7.35
N ALA A 441 6.95 -38.08 -7.83
CA ALA A 441 5.89 -38.91 -7.24
C ALA A 441 6.30 -40.38 -7.05
N ARG A 442 7.26 -40.89 -7.84
CA ARG A 442 7.84 -42.24 -7.66
C ARG A 442 8.63 -42.41 -6.36
N LEU A 443 9.04 -41.32 -5.73
CA LEU A 443 9.66 -41.34 -4.40
C LEU A 443 8.65 -41.68 -3.31
N GLY A 444 7.36 -41.43 -3.52
CA GLY A 444 6.33 -41.57 -2.48
C GLY A 444 6.28 -40.40 -1.49
N ASP A 445 7.07 -39.35 -1.67
CA ASP A 445 7.04 -38.12 -0.85
C ASP A 445 5.90 -37.21 -1.32
N ARG A 446 4.71 -37.41 -0.75
CA ARG A 446 3.49 -36.70 -1.14
C ARG A 446 3.59 -35.19 -0.88
N GLU A 447 4.16 -34.79 0.26
CA GLU A 447 4.26 -33.39 0.67
C GLU A 447 5.18 -32.60 -0.25
N LEU A 448 6.35 -33.16 -0.56
CA LEU A 448 7.30 -32.54 -1.48
C LEU A 448 6.71 -32.34 -2.88
N VAL A 449 6.02 -33.37 -3.41
CA VAL A 449 5.38 -33.30 -4.73
C VAL A 449 4.24 -32.29 -4.74
N ALA A 450 3.41 -32.24 -3.71
CA ALA A 450 2.34 -31.25 -3.58
C ALA A 450 2.92 -29.82 -3.54
N ALA A 451 3.97 -29.60 -2.75
CA ALA A 451 4.63 -28.30 -2.65
C ALA A 451 5.18 -27.82 -4.00
N TRP A 452 5.81 -28.71 -4.79
CA TRP A 452 6.32 -28.37 -6.13
C TRP A 452 5.22 -28.15 -7.16
N ILE A 453 4.09 -28.87 -7.07
CA ILE A 453 2.93 -28.60 -7.92
C ILE A 453 2.36 -27.22 -7.61
N ASP A 454 2.19 -26.89 -6.33
CA ASP A 454 1.65 -25.60 -5.93
C ASP A 454 2.59 -24.45 -6.33
N GLU A 455 3.90 -24.64 -6.20
CA GLU A 455 4.91 -23.72 -6.69
C GLU A 455 4.86 -23.53 -8.21
N ALA A 456 4.81 -24.64 -8.97
CA ALA A 456 4.67 -24.58 -10.42
C ALA A 456 3.40 -23.84 -10.85
N VAL A 457 2.25 -24.11 -10.23
CA VAL A 457 1.00 -23.42 -10.55
C VAL A 457 1.09 -21.92 -10.23
N ARG A 458 1.66 -21.53 -9.08
CA ARG A 458 1.89 -20.12 -8.74
C ARG A 458 2.79 -19.41 -9.75
N ASN A 459 3.77 -20.12 -10.29
CA ASN A 459 4.70 -19.61 -11.31
C ASN A 459 4.15 -19.75 -12.74
N GLY A 460 2.85 -20.03 -12.92
CA GLY A 460 2.18 -19.97 -14.21
C GLY A 460 2.08 -21.30 -14.97
N ALA A 461 2.52 -22.43 -14.41
CA ALA A 461 2.32 -23.75 -15.03
C ALA A 461 0.82 -24.05 -15.15
N ARG A 462 0.37 -24.52 -16.33
CA ARG A 462 -1.03 -24.86 -16.61
C ARG A 462 -1.13 -26.12 -17.48
N GLY A 463 -2.35 -26.64 -17.62
CA GLY A 463 -2.66 -27.72 -18.57
C GLY A 463 -2.03 -29.07 -18.22
N ARG A 464 -1.54 -29.78 -19.24
CA ARG A 464 -1.18 -31.21 -19.15
C ARG A 464 -0.06 -31.51 -18.14
N SER A 465 0.91 -30.61 -17.96
CA SER A 465 2.02 -30.80 -17.03
C SER A 465 1.50 -30.83 -15.57
N VAL A 466 0.68 -29.85 -15.20
CA VAL A 466 0.03 -29.76 -13.89
C VAL A 466 -0.94 -30.91 -13.67
N ASP A 467 -1.77 -31.23 -14.66
CA ASP A 467 -2.73 -32.34 -14.57
C ASP A 467 -2.00 -33.68 -14.35
N SER A 468 -0.92 -33.93 -15.11
CA SER A 468 -0.09 -35.12 -14.93
C SER A 468 0.55 -35.18 -13.55
N ALA A 469 1.01 -34.05 -13.01
CA ALA A 469 1.60 -33.97 -11.69
C ALA A 469 0.57 -34.23 -10.58
N ARG A 470 -0.63 -33.66 -10.71
CA ARG A 470 -1.76 -33.89 -9.79
C ARG A 470 -2.23 -35.35 -9.83
N ASP A 471 -2.38 -35.94 -11.01
CA ASP A 471 -2.72 -37.36 -11.16
C ASP A 471 -1.63 -38.26 -10.53
N ALA A 472 -0.35 -37.90 -10.69
CA ALA A 472 0.75 -38.63 -10.05
C ALA A 472 0.71 -38.49 -8.52
N LEU A 473 0.43 -37.29 -8.00
CA LEU A 473 0.22 -37.03 -6.57
C LEU A 473 -0.94 -37.87 -6.02
N GLU A 474 -2.07 -37.98 -6.74
CA GLU A 474 -3.23 -38.79 -6.32
C GLU A 474 -2.90 -40.28 -6.18
N ARG A 475 -1.93 -40.81 -6.94
CA ARG A 475 -1.49 -42.21 -6.84
C ARG A 475 -0.63 -42.49 -5.61
N ILE A 476 -0.09 -41.46 -4.95
CA ILE A 476 0.68 -41.63 -3.70
C ILE A 476 -0.33 -41.86 -2.56
N PRO A 477 -0.28 -43.01 -1.85
CA PRO A 477 -1.20 -43.30 -0.75
C PRO A 477 -1.23 -42.18 0.29
N ARG A 478 -2.43 -41.83 0.77
CA ARG A 478 -2.58 -40.89 1.89
C ARG A 478 -1.94 -41.52 3.15
N GLY A 479 -1.01 -40.81 3.78
CA GLY A 479 -0.25 -41.31 4.93
C GLY A 479 0.99 -42.14 4.59
N ALA A 480 1.47 -42.09 3.34
CA ALA A 480 2.80 -42.63 3.02
C ALA A 480 3.87 -41.92 3.89
N ASP A 481 4.67 -42.71 4.61
CA ASP A 481 5.70 -42.22 5.51
C ASP A 481 6.91 -41.67 4.72
N PRO A 482 7.23 -40.36 4.82
CA PRO A 482 8.38 -39.76 4.14
C PRO A 482 9.72 -40.41 4.54
N VAL A 483 9.79 -41.01 5.73
CA VAL A 483 11.03 -41.59 6.29
C VAL A 483 11.52 -42.81 5.50
N ARG A 484 10.67 -43.43 4.67
CA ARG A 484 11.07 -44.57 3.84
C ARG A 484 11.71 -44.19 2.50
N VAL A 485 11.82 -42.90 2.18
CA VAL A 485 12.45 -42.45 0.95
C VAL A 485 13.96 -42.47 1.10
N ASP A 486 14.66 -43.13 0.16
CA ASP A 486 16.13 -43.11 0.06
C ASP A 486 16.64 -41.65 0.08
N PRO A 487 17.39 -41.23 1.12
CA PRO A 487 17.83 -39.85 1.28
C PRO A 487 18.67 -39.34 0.11
N ILE A 488 19.45 -40.21 -0.54
CA ILE A 488 20.31 -39.85 -1.68
C ILE A 488 19.44 -39.52 -2.89
N ARG A 489 18.42 -40.36 -3.16
CA ARG A 489 17.45 -40.08 -4.24
C ARG A 489 16.67 -38.82 -3.94
N ARG A 490 16.16 -38.64 -2.72
CA ARG A 490 15.44 -37.43 -2.32
C ARG A 490 16.28 -36.18 -2.54
N ARG A 491 17.56 -36.20 -2.11
CA ARG A 491 18.50 -35.09 -2.33
C ARG A 491 18.71 -34.81 -3.82
N THR A 492 18.87 -35.83 -4.64
CA THR A 492 19.02 -35.69 -6.11
C THR A 492 17.82 -34.98 -6.75
N TYR A 493 16.60 -35.31 -6.33
CA TYR A 493 15.40 -34.65 -6.83
C TYR A 493 15.29 -33.20 -6.34
N ILE A 494 15.71 -32.90 -5.11
CA ILE A 494 15.77 -31.53 -4.58
C ILE A 494 16.80 -30.70 -5.39
N ASP A 495 18.00 -31.23 -5.59
CA ASP A 495 19.06 -30.54 -6.36
C ASP A 495 18.65 -30.32 -7.84
N GLU A 496 17.84 -31.20 -8.43
CA GLU A 496 17.25 -30.99 -9.76
C GLU A 496 16.15 -29.91 -9.73
N ALA A 497 15.29 -29.90 -8.71
CA ALA A 497 14.27 -28.86 -8.56
C ALA A 497 14.92 -27.48 -8.37
N ASP A 498 16.00 -27.40 -7.57
CA ASP A 498 16.78 -26.18 -7.39
C ASP A 498 17.40 -25.72 -8.71
N ARG A 499 17.95 -26.64 -9.53
CA ARG A 499 18.43 -26.30 -10.88
C ARG A 499 17.32 -25.77 -11.80
N ILE A 500 16.10 -26.30 -11.70
CA ILE A 500 14.94 -25.79 -12.48
C ILE A 500 14.56 -24.37 -12.02
N ARG A 501 14.62 -24.09 -10.70
CA ARG A 501 14.38 -22.74 -10.14
C ARG A 501 15.44 -21.75 -10.60
N GLU A 502 16.71 -22.17 -10.60
CA GLU A 502 17.84 -21.34 -11.02
C GLU A 502 17.89 -21.10 -12.54
N ALA A 503 17.18 -21.91 -13.34
CA ALA A 503 17.24 -21.82 -14.80
C ALA A 503 16.72 -20.47 -15.33
N ALA A 504 15.60 -19.97 -14.81
CA ALA A 504 15.01 -18.70 -15.25
C ALA A 504 15.91 -17.47 -14.93
N PRO A 505 16.35 -17.22 -13.69
CA PRO A 505 17.24 -16.09 -13.40
C PRO A 505 18.59 -16.23 -14.09
N THR A 506 19.14 -17.44 -14.22
CA THR A 506 20.39 -17.66 -14.97
C THR A 506 20.21 -17.30 -16.44
N ALA A 507 19.12 -17.74 -17.09
CA ALA A 507 18.86 -17.42 -18.49
C ALA A 507 18.61 -15.92 -18.71
N LEU A 508 17.94 -15.24 -17.77
CA LEU A 508 17.79 -13.78 -17.80
C LEU A 508 19.13 -13.06 -17.68
N LEU A 509 20.01 -13.52 -16.78
CA LEU A 509 21.34 -12.95 -16.61
C LEU A 509 22.19 -13.13 -17.86
N GLU A 510 22.24 -14.33 -18.45
CA GLU A 510 22.96 -14.54 -19.71
C GLU A 510 22.38 -13.65 -20.83
N ALA A 511 21.05 -13.54 -20.93
CA ALA A 511 20.42 -12.63 -21.89
C ALA A 511 20.80 -11.16 -21.64
N ALA A 512 20.97 -10.75 -20.38
CA ALA A 512 21.43 -9.41 -20.02
C ALA A 512 22.88 -9.18 -20.47
N LEU A 513 23.77 -10.11 -20.14
CA LEU A 513 25.20 -10.04 -20.49
C LEU A 513 25.41 -10.05 -22.01
N ASP A 514 24.63 -10.84 -22.75
CA ASP A 514 24.69 -10.93 -24.21
C ASP A 514 23.97 -9.77 -24.92
N SER A 515 23.08 -9.04 -24.24
CA SER A 515 22.33 -7.94 -24.86
C SER A 515 23.25 -6.79 -25.25
N ALA A 516 23.32 -6.47 -26.54
CA ALA A 516 24.03 -5.29 -27.05
C ALA A 516 23.26 -3.98 -26.81
N ASP A 517 21.95 -4.05 -26.54
CA ASP A 517 21.11 -2.90 -26.19
C ASP A 517 21.29 -2.58 -24.68
N PRO A 518 21.87 -1.43 -24.32
CA PRO A 518 22.09 -1.06 -22.92
C PRO A 518 20.80 -0.92 -22.11
N ALA A 519 19.71 -0.43 -22.72
CA ALA A 519 18.44 -0.25 -22.02
C ALA A 519 17.81 -1.61 -21.69
N LEU A 520 17.80 -2.53 -22.66
CA LEU A 520 17.34 -3.89 -22.42
C LEU A 520 18.24 -4.63 -21.42
N ARG A 521 19.57 -4.43 -21.49
CA ARG A 521 20.51 -5.01 -20.52
C ARG A 521 20.19 -4.58 -19.09
N ARG A 522 20.01 -3.27 -18.83
CA ARG A 522 19.63 -2.76 -17.49
C ARG A 522 18.29 -3.31 -17.02
N ALA A 523 17.30 -3.31 -17.92
CA ALA A 523 16.00 -3.88 -17.60
C ALA A 523 16.09 -5.36 -17.23
N LEU A 524 16.85 -6.18 -17.97
CA LEU A 524 17.06 -7.59 -17.63
C LEU A 524 17.82 -7.77 -16.31
N LEU A 525 18.85 -6.95 -16.04
CA LEU A 525 19.57 -6.98 -14.75
C LEU A 525 18.65 -6.62 -13.58
N SER A 526 17.74 -5.65 -13.76
CA SER A 526 16.73 -5.30 -12.76
C SER A 526 15.81 -6.50 -12.47
N GLU A 527 15.30 -7.18 -13.51
CA GLU A 527 14.49 -8.39 -13.34
C GLU A 527 15.25 -9.54 -12.65
N VAL A 528 16.57 -9.67 -12.90
CA VAL A 528 17.44 -10.65 -12.22
C VAL A 528 17.61 -10.30 -10.75
N LEU A 529 17.93 -9.04 -10.43
CA LEU A 529 18.13 -8.59 -9.04
C LEU A 529 16.84 -8.66 -8.23
N GLU A 530 15.67 -8.41 -8.84
CA GLU A 530 14.38 -8.61 -8.17
C GLU A 530 14.15 -10.09 -7.82
N MET A 531 14.60 -11.01 -8.68
CA MET A 531 14.54 -12.46 -8.41
C MET A 531 15.64 -12.92 -7.45
N ARG A 532 16.81 -12.28 -7.49
CA ARG A 532 18.03 -12.64 -6.74
C ARG A 532 18.79 -11.37 -6.34
N PRO A 533 18.40 -10.70 -5.24
CA PRO A 533 19.02 -9.44 -4.84
C PRO A 533 20.53 -9.56 -4.60
N ASP A 534 20.99 -10.75 -4.20
CA ASP A 534 22.39 -11.07 -3.88
C ASP A 534 23.17 -11.76 -5.01
N ASP A 535 22.72 -11.66 -6.28
CA ASP A 535 23.46 -12.25 -7.41
C ASP A 535 24.72 -11.42 -7.74
N ASP A 536 25.89 -11.91 -7.30
CA ASP A 536 27.20 -11.25 -7.51
C ASP A 536 27.51 -10.95 -8.97
N ARG A 537 27.09 -11.81 -9.91
CA ARG A 537 27.35 -11.60 -11.35
C ARG A 537 26.47 -10.48 -11.88
N ALA A 538 25.21 -10.42 -11.48
CA ALA A 538 24.32 -9.32 -11.82
C ALA A 538 24.83 -7.99 -11.24
N ARG A 539 25.20 -7.97 -9.95
CA ARG A 539 25.80 -6.79 -9.29
C ARG A 539 27.08 -6.33 -9.99
N ALA A 540 28.00 -7.25 -10.29
CA ALA A 540 29.21 -6.93 -11.04
C ALA A 540 28.93 -6.41 -12.45
N ALA A 541 27.89 -6.94 -13.12
CA ALA A 541 27.45 -6.45 -14.43
C ALA A 541 26.91 -5.03 -14.35
N VAL A 542 26.10 -4.69 -13.33
CA VAL A 542 25.65 -3.31 -13.09
C VAL A 542 26.84 -2.38 -12.87
N LEU A 543 27.79 -2.76 -12.01
CA LEU A 543 28.99 -1.95 -11.75
C LEU A 543 29.87 -1.77 -12.99
N ALA A 544 29.96 -2.78 -13.85
CA ALA A 544 30.69 -2.69 -15.12
C ALA A 544 30.01 -1.76 -16.15
N MET A 545 28.71 -1.45 -15.95
CA MET A 545 27.98 -0.46 -16.75
C MET A 545 28.16 0.95 -16.25
N LEU A 546 28.65 1.15 -15.03
CA LEU A 546 29.01 2.48 -14.55
C LEU A 546 30.09 3.07 -15.46
N PRO A 547 30.04 4.38 -15.73
CA PRO A 547 31.07 5.05 -16.50
C PRO A 547 32.47 4.68 -16.00
N SER A 548 33.46 4.54 -16.89
CA SER A 548 34.83 4.15 -16.49
C SER A 548 35.44 5.09 -15.45
N ASP A 549 34.91 6.31 -15.44
CA ASP A 549 35.18 7.45 -14.58
C ASP A 549 34.35 7.46 -13.28
N ALA A 550 33.49 6.47 -13.00
CA ALA A 550 32.88 6.34 -11.68
C ALA A 550 33.96 6.21 -10.56
N PRO A 551 33.73 6.76 -9.35
CA PRO A 551 34.69 6.66 -8.25
C PRO A 551 34.91 5.21 -7.81
N ASP A 552 36.09 4.90 -7.28
CA ASP A 552 36.38 3.56 -6.75
C ASP A 552 35.42 3.20 -5.61
N GLY A 553 35.05 4.16 -4.75
CA GLY A 553 34.06 3.96 -3.69
C GLY A 553 32.65 3.59 -4.18
N ALA A 554 32.28 3.97 -5.41
CA ALA A 554 31.03 3.53 -6.03
C ALA A 554 31.09 2.06 -6.47
N ARG A 555 32.27 1.58 -6.89
CA ARG A 555 32.49 0.19 -7.32
C ARG A 555 32.69 -0.79 -6.16
N GLU A 556 33.16 -0.30 -5.02
CA GLU A 556 33.33 -1.11 -3.81
C GLU A 556 32.01 -1.41 -3.10
N ARG A 557 30.94 -0.65 -3.40
CA ARG A 557 29.63 -0.76 -2.75
C ARG A 557 28.64 -1.49 -3.64
N THR A 558 28.75 -2.82 -3.66
CA THR A 558 27.90 -3.73 -4.46
C THR A 558 26.47 -3.89 -3.93
N ASP A 559 26.21 -3.45 -2.70
CA ASP A 559 25.00 -3.83 -1.97
C ASP A 559 23.74 -3.12 -2.47
N ASP A 560 23.88 -2.08 -3.30
CA ASP A 560 22.78 -1.25 -3.81
C ASP A 560 22.74 -1.17 -5.34
N ALA A 561 22.89 -2.33 -6.00
CA ALA A 561 22.90 -2.41 -7.47
C ALA A 561 21.58 -1.96 -8.11
N GLU A 562 20.43 -2.05 -7.42
CA GLU A 562 19.15 -1.55 -7.92
C GLU A 562 19.14 -0.02 -8.01
N SER A 563 19.63 0.69 -7.00
CA SER A 563 19.71 2.16 -7.05
C SER A 563 20.71 2.65 -8.10
N TRP A 564 21.78 1.89 -8.38
CA TRP A 564 22.67 2.17 -9.51
C TRP A 564 21.99 1.94 -10.88
N LEU A 565 21.09 0.97 -11.00
CA LEU A 565 20.28 0.80 -12.21
C LEU A 565 19.33 1.98 -12.41
N ASP A 566 18.71 2.49 -11.35
CA ASP A 566 17.90 3.72 -11.39
C ASP A 566 18.75 4.92 -11.85
N PHE A 567 19.95 5.09 -11.30
CA PHE A 567 20.90 6.12 -11.74
C PHE A 567 21.30 5.98 -13.21
N LEU A 568 21.59 4.78 -13.67
CA LEU A 568 21.95 4.53 -15.07
C LEU A 568 20.77 4.76 -16.03
N ASP A 569 19.54 4.46 -15.60
CA ASP A 569 18.33 4.75 -16.36
C ASP A 569 18.06 6.27 -16.44
N ALA A 570 18.19 6.98 -15.33
CA ALA A 570 18.10 8.44 -15.28
C ALA A 570 19.19 9.09 -16.16
N SER A 571 20.44 8.65 -16.04
CA SER A 571 21.59 9.13 -16.84
C SER A 571 21.46 8.84 -18.34
N ALA A 572 20.70 7.82 -18.71
CA ALA A 572 20.43 7.52 -20.13
C ALA A 572 19.34 8.43 -20.72
N ARG A 573 18.37 8.87 -19.91
CA ARG A 573 17.34 9.85 -20.30
C ARG A 573 17.90 11.27 -20.30
N THR A 574 18.67 11.59 -19.26
CA THR A 574 19.36 12.86 -19.06
C THR A 574 20.86 12.59 -19.08
N PRO A 575 21.56 12.79 -20.21
CA PRO A 575 23.00 12.59 -20.27
C PRO A 575 23.72 13.38 -19.18
N VAL A 576 24.54 12.70 -18.39
CA VAL A 576 25.35 13.32 -17.33
C VAL A 576 26.85 13.05 -17.51
N ARG A 577 27.65 13.95 -16.97
CA ARG A 577 29.09 13.79 -16.73
C ARG A 577 29.33 13.66 -15.23
N ILE A 578 30.11 12.67 -14.82
CA ILE A 578 30.52 12.50 -13.43
C ILE A 578 31.82 13.27 -13.23
N LEU A 579 31.81 14.29 -12.36
CA LEU A 579 32.98 15.08 -12.00
C LEU A 579 33.69 14.43 -10.82
N VAL A 580 34.93 14.00 -11.02
CA VAL A 580 35.76 13.40 -9.97
C VAL A 580 37.07 14.17 -9.84
N PRO A 581 37.37 14.74 -8.65
CA PRO A 581 38.63 15.40 -8.36
C PRO A 581 39.87 14.59 -8.74
N GLY A 582 40.84 15.27 -9.35
CA GLY A 582 42.11 14.68 -9.81
C GLY A 582 42.12 14.26 -11.29
N ARG A 583 41.00 14.40 -12.02
CA ARG A 583 40.96 14.13 -13.46
C ARG A 583 41.09 15.40 -14.30
N ALA A 584 42.04 15.40 -15.23
CA ALA A 584 42.32 16.55 -16.10
C ALA A 584 41.16 16.90 -17.05
N SER A 585 40.32 15.93 -17.42
CA SER A 585 39.14 16.13 -18.28
C SER A 585 38.02 16.93 -17.62
N ASP A 586 38.04 17.03 -16.29
CA ASP A 586 36.93 17.56 -15.49
C ASP A 586 37.18 19.02 -15.11
N ALA A 587 38.29 19.62 -15.54
CA ALA A 587 38.63 21.00 -15.25
C ALA A 587 37.53 21.95 -15.74
N GLY A 588 36.98 22.74 -14.81
CA GLY A 588 35.89 23.68 -15.05
C GLY A 588 35.35 24.24 -13.73
N PRO A 589 34.54 25.32 -13.79
CA PRO A 589 33.97 25.94 -12.59
C PRO A 589 33.10 24.97 -11.78
N GLU A 590 32.47 23.98 -12.43
CA GLU A 590 31.67 22.97 -11.76
C GLU A 590 32.53 22.04 -10.88
N LEU A 591 33.75 21.72 -11.31
CA LEU A 591 34.67 20.93 -10.50
C LEU A 591 35.19 21.72 -9.30
N ASP A 592 35.39 23.03 -9.45
CA ASP A 592 35.79 23.90 -8.34
C ASP A 592 34.72 23.93 -7.23
N LEU A 593 33.44 23.88 -7.59
CA LEU A 593 32.34 23.72 -6.63
C LEU A 593 32.40 22.37 -5.90
N VAL A 594 32.66 21.27 -6.61
CA VAL A 594 32.84 19.94 -6.00
C VAL A 594 34.05 19.93 -5.05
N LEU A 595 35.18 20.53 -5.44
CA LEU A 595 36.37 20.65 -4.60
C LEU A 595 36.10 21.49 -3.35
N THR A 596 35.41 22.62 -3.50
CA THR A 596 35.01 23.47 -2.38
C THR A 596 34.09 22.71 -1.41
N ALA A 597 33.13 21.95 -1.94
CA ALA A 597 32.28 21.10 -1.14
C ALA A 597 33.09 20.03 -0.39
N ARG A 598 34.11 19.43 -1.01
CA ARG A 598 34.97 18.42 -0.36
C ARG A 598 35.78 18.97 0.79
N ASP A 599 36.32 20.17 0.62
CA ASP A 599 37.08 20.85 1.68
C ASP A 599 36.19 21.20 2.89
N GLY A 600 34.90 21.50 2.64
CA GLY A 600 33.94 21.86 3.67
C GLY A 600 33.17 20.68 4.30
N TRP A 601 32.92 19.61 3.56
CA TRP A 601 31.96 18.58 3.95
C TRP A 601 32.57 17.18 4.09
N ARG A 602 32.91 16.50 2.99
CA ARG A 602 33.54 15.15 3.00
C ARG A 602 34.38 14.93 1.76
N ASP A 603 35.43 14.12 1.85
CA ASP A 603 36.46 13.99 0.83
C ASP A 603 36.14 12.99 -0.28
N ASP A 604 34.98 12.36 -0.32
CA ASP A 604 34.57 11.40 -1.35
C ASP A 604 33.38 11.90 -2.19
N LEU A 605 32.99 13.18 -2.05
CA LEU A 605 31.93 13.77 -2.86
C LEU A 605 32.26 13.73 -4.33
N ILE A 606 31.20 13.57 -5.13
CA ILE A 606 31.21 13.63 -6.58
C ILE A 606 30.26 14.69 -7.07
N GLY A 607 30.50 15.21 -8.28
CA GLY A 607 29.53 15.99 -9.02
C GLY A 607 28.84 15.15 -10.08
N VAL A 608 27.51 15.21 -10.16
CA VAL A 608 26.73 14.68 -11.28
C VAL A 608 26.22 15.89 -12.05
N LEU A 609 26.83 16.14 -13.21
CA LEU A 609 26.56 17.29 -14.05
C LEU A 609 25.70 16.89 -15.25
N SER A 610 24.51 17.45 -15.36
CA SER A 610 23.67 17.39 -16.56
C SER A 610 23.77 18.69 -17.38
N ASN A 611 22.89 18.87 -18.35
CA ASN A 611 22.82 20.12 -19.12
C ASN A 611 22.42 21.32 -18.24
N ARG A 612 21.59 21.08 -17.21
CA ARG A 612 21.00 22.16 -16.42
C ARG A 612 21.37 22.10 -14.94
N LEU A 613 21.85 20.98 -14.42
CA LEU A 613 22.03 20.76 -12.99
C LEU A 613 23.43 20.26 -12.66
N LEU A 614 23.92 20.66 -11.48
CA LEU A 614 25.08 20.06 -10.83
C LEU A 614 24.64 19.52 -9.48
N ILE A 615 24.58 18.20 -9.32
CA ILE A 615 24.27 17.57 -8.04
C ILE A 615 25.58 17.13 -7.37
N VAL A 616 25.88 17.69 -6.20
CA VAL A 616 27.02 17.29 -5.38
C VAL A 616 26.52 16.40 -4.24
N ALA A 617 26.96 15.14 -4.25
CA ALA A 617 26.50 14.13 -3.29
C ALA A 617 27.62 13.13 -2.98
N GLY A 618 27.44 12.36 -1.90
CA GLY A 618 28.23 11.15 -1.65
C GLY A 618 27.78 10.00 -2.58
N PRO A 619 28.63 8.98 -2.80
CA PRO A 619 28.31 7.84 -3.67
C PRO A 619 27.30 6.85 -3.06
N ASP A 620 26.76 7.17 -1.88
CA ASP A 620 26.02 6.25 -1.01
C ASP A 620 24.52 6.17 -1.32
N HIS A 621 24.03 7.10 -2.14
CA HIS A 621 22.61 7.29 -2.44
C HIS A 621 22.37 7.52 -3.94
N PRO A 622 22.84 6.61 -4.83
CA PRO A 622 22.71 6.81 -6.27
C PRO A 622 21.25 6.88 -6.73
N GLY A 623 20.33 6.20 -6.03
CA GLY A 623 18.90 6.20 -6.32
C GLY A 623 18.25 7.56 -6.03
N GLU A 624 18.56 8.17 -4.88
CA GLU A 624 18.08 9.52 -4.56
C GLU A 624 18.70 10.57 -5.48
N VAL A 625 19.98 10.44 -5.83
CA VAL A 625 20.63 11.31 -6.84
C VAL A 625 19.92 11.20 -8.19
N ALA A 626 19.58 9.98 -8.62
CA ALA A 626 18.83 9.73 -9.85
C ALA A 626 17.47 10.44 -9.83
N ARG A 627 16.70 10.28 -8.75
CA ARG A 627 15.37 10.90 -8.62
C ARG A 627 15.46 12.43 -8.57
N CYS A 628 16.43 12.99 -7.85
CA CYS A 628 16.68 14.44 -7.86
C CYS A 628 17.09 14.92 -9.26
N LEU A 629 17.94 14.20 -9.98
CA LEU A 629 18.32 14.55 -11.35
C LEU A 629 17.09 14.64 -12.28
N GLU A 630 16.24 13.62 -12.26
CA GLU A 630 15.07 13.56 -13.15
C GLU A 630 14.02 14.61 -12.78
N ILE A 631 13.69 14.75 -11.49
CA ILE A 631 12.75 15.77 -11.04
C ILE A 631 13.29 17.17 -11.32
N GLY A 632 14.58 17.41 -11.09
CA GLY A 632 15.17 18.72 -11.30
C GLY A 632 15.18 19.14 -12.77
N GLU A 633 15.50 18.21 -13.69
CA GLU A 633 15.42 18.49 -15.12
C GLU A 633 13.98 18.71 -15.56
N LEU A 634 13.04 17.89 -15.08
CA LEU A 634 11.62 18.08 -15.39
C LEU A 634 11.09 19.41 -14.84
N VAL A 635 11.50 19.85 -13.66
CA VAL A 635 11.17 21.18 -13.13
C VAL A 635 11.77 22.28 -14.01
N CYS A 636 13.00 22.11 -14.52
CA CYS A 636 13.55 23.06 -15.49
C CYS A 636 12.74 23.09 -16.79
N ASP A 637 12.31 21.94 -17.31
CA ASP A 637 11.44 21.86 -18.50
C ASP A 637 10.10 22.56 -18.25
N VAL A 638 9.48 22.34 -17.08
CA VAL A 638 8.25 23.03 -16.65
C VAL A 638 8.46 24.54 -16.68
N LEU A 639 9.53 25.04 -16.08
CA LEU A 639 9.78 26.49 -15.98
C LEU A 639 10.14 27.11 -17.34
N GLU A 640 10.91 26.42 -18.16
CA GLU A 640 11.20 26.84 -19.53
C GLU A 640 9.92 26.93 -20.39
N ASP A 641 9.05 25.92 -20.33
CA ASP A 641 7.73 25.94 -20.98
C ASP A 641 6.85 27.08 -20.45
N PHE A 642 6.82 27.26 -19.12
CA PHE A 642 5.98 28.26 -18.48
C PHE A 642 6.35 29.70 -18.89
N PHE A 643 7.65 29.95 -19.14
CA PHE A 643 8.17 31.26 -19.52
C PHE A 643 8.37 31.44 -21.03
N ASP A 644 8.09 30.42 -21.85
CA ASP A 644 8.40 30.39 -23.28
C ASP A 644 9.88 30.72 -23.53
N THR A 645 10.76 30.13 -22.71
CA THR A 645 12.21 30.29 -22.81
C THR A 645 12.86 28.96 -23.12
N SER A 646 14.07 29.03 -23.70
CA SER A 646 15.01 27.91 -23.68
C SER A 646 16.17 28.33 -22.79
N SER A 647 16.78 27.36 -22.09
CA SER A 647 18.03 27.63 -21.37
C SER A 647 19.03 28.30 -22.33
N PRO A 648 19.54 29.51 -22.00
CA PRO A 648 20.49 30.18 -22.87
C PRO A 648 21.74 29.32 -22.99
N ALA A 649 22.27 29.19 -24.22
CA ALA A 649 23.49 28.44 -24.46
C ALA A 649 24.62 28.98 -23.55
N GLY A 650 25.16 28.11 -22.69
CA GLY A 650 26.21 28.46 -21.73
C GLY A 650 25.73 28.97 -20.36
N ALA A 651 24.44 28.85 -20.04
CA ALA A 651 23.96 29.05 -18.67
C ALA A 651 24.71 28.13 -17.69
N GLN A 652 25.07 28.66 -16.52
CA GLN A 652 25.67 27.84 -15.46
C GLN A 652 24.64 26.81 -14.95
N PRO A 653 25.06 25.59 -14.62
CA PRO A 653 24.18 24.58 -14.03
C PRO A 653 23.69 25.05 -12.65
N LEU A 654 22.41 24.79 -12.34
CA LEU A 654 21.86 25.04 -11.01
C LEU A 654 22.43 23.99 -10.05
N THR A 655 23.05 24.45 -8.97
CA THR A 655 23.77 23.57 -8.04
C THR A 655 22.87 23.06 -6.91
N LEU A 656 22.91 21.74 -6.66
CA LEU A 656 22.26 21.06 -5.54
C LEU A 656 23.32 20.35 -4.69
N TYR A 657 23.36 20.61 -3.38
CA TYR A 657 24.08 19.80 -2.41
C TYR A 657 23.10 18.84 -1.71
N LEU A 658 23.29 17.52 -1.89
CA LEU A 658 22.42 16.47 -1.35
C LEU A 658 23.11 15.69 -0.23
N TYR A 659 22.87 16.10 1.02
CA TYR A 659 23.48 15.53 2.22
C TYR A 659 22.94 14.14 2.57
N ASP A 660 23.79 13.31 3.17
CA ASP A 660 23.46 11.94 3.63
C ASP A 660 22.50 11.91 4.83
N SER A 661 22.42 13.01 5.58
CA SER A 661 21.58 13.10 6.76
C SER A 661 21.17 14.53 7.08
N ARG A 662 20.10 14.64 7.86
CA ARG A 662 19.62 15.91 8.40
C ARG A 662 20.67 16.61 9.27
N GLU A 663 21.43 15.86 10.06
CA GLU A 663 22.46 16.43 10.95
C GLU A 663 23.56 17.13 10.14
N THR A 664 24.04 16.45 9.10
CA THR A 664 25.02 16.99 8.14
C THR A 664 24.48 18.26 7.46
N TYR A 665 23.25 18.19 6.93
CA TYR A 665 22.59 19.33 6.30
C TYR A 665 22.49 20.56 7.21
N VAL A 666 21.99 20.39 8.44
CA VAL A 666 21.86 21.50 9.40
C VAL A 666 23.23 22.08 9.73
N THR A 667 24.25 21.24 9.92
CA THR A 667 25.61 21.66 10.24
C THR A 667 26.24 22.47 9.11
N GLN A 668 26.12 21.99 7.87
CA GLN A 668 26.71 22.66 6.71
C GLN A 668 25.98 23.96 6.37
N SER A 669 24.66 23.99 6.52
CA SER A 669 23.83 25.18 6.25
C SER A 669 24.07 26.32 7.25
N ARG A 670 24.54 26.01 8.47
CA ARG A 670 24.86 27.02 9.50
C ARG A 670 26.12 27.82 9.23
N ARG A 671 27.09 27.25 8.50
CA ARG A 671 28.44 27.83 8.37
C ARG A 671 28.43 29.21 7.71
N ASN A 672 27.40 29.51 6.92
CA ASN A 672 27.31 30.72 6.12
C ASN A 672 26.37 31.79 6.71
N GLY A 673 25.76 31.53 7.89
CA GLY A 673 24.98 32.52 8.63
C GLY A 673 23.66 32.95 7.99
N GLU A 674 23.19 32.29 6.93
CA GLU A 674 22.04 32.74 6.14
C GLU A 674 20.67 32.30 6.68
N SER A 675 20.62 31.33 7.60
CA SER A 675 19.34 30.79 8.10
C SER A 675 19.32 30.59 9.61
N GLY A 676 18.24 31.04 10.25
CA GLY A 676 17.97 30.79 11.66
C GLY A 676 17.72 29.30 11.94
N GLU A 677 18.16 28.82 13.10
CA GLU A 677 18.06 27.41 13.52
C GLU A 677 16.62 26.85 13.45
N ALA A 678 15.61 27.69 13.68
CA ALA A 678 14.21 27.30 13.61
C ALA A 678 13.77 26.91 12.19
N PHE A 679 14.31 27.54 11.14
CA PHE A 679 13.91 27.30 9.76
C PHE A 679 14.50 25.99 9.22
N LEU A 680 15.81 25.78 9.43
CA LEU A 680 16.52 24.56 8.99
C LEU A 680 16.00 23.28 9.65
N GLY A 681 15.32 23.40 10.79
CA GLY A 681 14.77 22.27 11.52
C GLY A 681 13.43 21.75 11.01
N TRP A 682 12.73 22.46 10.13
CA TRP A 682 11.36 22.10 9.73
C TRP A 682 11.21 21.69 8.27
N SER A 683 12.24 21.91 7.46
CA SER A 683 12.26 21.52 6.05
C SER A 683 13.34 20.48 5.77
N VAL A 684 13.14 19.67 4.73
CA VAL A 684 14.14 18.75 4.17
C VAL A 684 15.22 19.45 3.33
N GLY A 685 15.02 20.74 3.03
CA GLY A 685 16.00 21.58 2.34
C GLY A 685 15.65 23.07 2.26
N HIS A 686 16.53 23.85 1.62
CA HIS A 686 16.31 25.25 1.28
C HIS A 686 17.18 25.69 0.09
N TYR A 687 16.79 26.76 -0.60
CA TYR A 687 17.64 27.51 -1.50
C TYR A 687 18.38 28.63 -0.74
N SER A 688 19.68 28.81 -1.04
CA SER A 688 20.52 29.90 -0.53
C SER A 688 20.77 30.91 -1.67
N PRO A 689 20.06 32.06 -1.67
CA PRO A 689 20.24 33.11 -2.68
C PRO A 689 21.64 33.71 -2.72
N GLY A 690 22.35 33.73 -1.59
CA GLY A 690 23.68 34.33 -1.47
C GLY A 690 24.81 33.42 -1.97
N GLU A 691 24.60 32.11 -1.91
CA GLU A 691 25.56 31.11 -2.43
C GLU A 691 25.16 30.52 -3.78
N ASP A 692 23.95 30.81 -4.26
CA ASP A 692 23.43 30.33 -5.52
C ASP A 692 23.38 28.80 -5.61
N LEU A 693 22.91 28.17 -4.52
CA LEU A 693 22.78 26.72 -4.45
C LEU A 693 21.61 26.27 -3.59
N SER A 694 21.03 25.14 -3.96
CA SER A 694 20.00 24.44 -3.19
C SER A 694 20.66 23.39 -2.28
N ARG A 695 20.16 23.25 -1.06
CA ARG A 695 20.66 22.32 -0.04
C ARG A 695 19.53 21.38 0.39
N MET A 696 19.73 20.07 0.30
CA MET A 696 18.75 19.03 0.65
C MET A 696 19.40 17.90 1.44
N TYR A 697 18.67 17.13 2.24
CA TYR A 697 19.18 15.87 2.79
C TYR A 697 18.33 14.66 2.39
N VAL A 698 18.98 13.50 2.32
CA VAL A 698 18.32 12.20 2.13
C VAL A 698 17.66 11.76 3.44
N PRO A 699 16.32 11.61 3.48
CA PRO A 699 15.64 11.13 4.68
C PRO A 699 16.02 9.70 5.02
N ALA A 700 16.15 9.38 6.31
CA ALA A 700 16.44 8.01 6.74
C ALA A 700 15.26 7.03 6.51
N ASP A 701 14.04 7.56 6.42
CA ASP A 701 12.85 6.78 6.08
C ASP A 701 12.58 6.92 4.57
N PRO A 702 12.69 5.84 3.78
CA PRO A 702 12.42 5.87 2.34
C PRO A 702 11.01 6.39 1.99
N SER A 703 10.05 6.30 2.92
CA SER A 703 8.70 6.84 2.71
C SER A 703 8.64 8.38 2.67
N GLN A 704 9.70 9.07 3.12
CA GLN A 704 9.83 10.53 3.08
C GLN A 704 10.52 11.03 1.81
N VAL A 705 10.95 10.16 0.89
CA VAL A 705 11.61 10.59 -0.36
C VAL A 705 10.68 11.49 -1.21
N GLU A 706 9.37 11.25 -1.21
CA GLU A 706 8.40 12.13 -1.89
C GLU A 706 8.39 13.56 -1.30
N GLU A 707 8.58 13.70 0.02
CA GLU A 707 8.69 15.01 0.68
C GLU A 707 9.99 15.73 0.28
N LEU A 708 11.09 14.98 0.17
CA LEU A 708 12.35 15.47 -0.40
C LEU A 708 12.15 15.99 -1.82
N LEU A 709 11.52 15.22 -2.71
CA LEU A 709 11.35 15.60 -4.11
C LEU A 709 10.43 16.82 -4.27
N GLY A 710 9.34 16.90 -3.51
CA GLY A 710 8.46 18.08 -3.50
C GLY A 710 9.20 19.34 -3.03
N THR A 711 9.92 19.24 -1.91
CA THR A 711 10.72 20.37 -1.40
C THR A 711 11.83 20.75 -2.38
N TYR A 712 12.48 19.77 -3.02
CA TYR A 712 13.48 20.05 -4.04
C TYR A 712 12.90 20.80 -5.24
N ALA A 713 11.70 20.43 -5.72
CA ALA A 713 11.01 21.17 -6.77
C ALA A 713 10.69 22.62 -6.35
N HIS A 714 10.25 22.83 -5.10
CA HIS A 714 10.00 24.18 -4.55
C HIS A 714 11.27 25.03 -4.55
N GLU A 715 12.35 24.53 -3.95
CA GLU A 715 13.60 25.29 -3.81
C GLU A 715 14.33 25.48 -5.15
N LEU A 716 14.26 24.49 -6.05
CA LEU A 716 14.82 24.62 -7.39
C LEU A 716 14.07 25.66 -8.22
N THR A 717 12.76 25.85 -7.97
CA THR A 717 11.99 26.92 -8.61
C THR A 717 12.54 28.29 -8.23
N HIS A 718 12.81 28.53 -6.94
CA HIS A 718 13.44 29.78 -6.48
C HIS A 718 14.81 30.00 -7.13
N HIS A 719 15.62 28.94 -7.18
CA HIS A 719 16.95 28.95 -7.79
C HIS A 719 16.89 29.29 -9.29
N TRP A 720 16.04 28.59 -10.05
CA TRP A 720 15.87 28.84 -11.47
C TRP A 720 15.35 30.26 -11.75
N LEU A 721 14.39 30.75 -10.95
CA LEU A 721 13.85 32.10 -11.11
C LEU A 721 14.91 33.18 -10.85
N GLN A 722 15.83 32.93 -9.92
CA GLN A 722 16.92 33.84 -9.62
C GLN A 722 17.93 33.95 -10.78
N ASP A 723 18.25 32.83 -11.43
CA ASP A 723 19.39 32.75 -12.35
C ASP A 723 19.02 32.71 -13.83
N ARG A 724 17.86 32.16 -14.16
CA ARG A 724 17.49 31.79 -15.54
C ARG A 724 16.25 32.47 -16.07
N ALA A 725 15.41 33.03 -15.21
CA ALA A 725 14.20 33.69 -15.67
C ALA A 725 14.51 34.88 -16.60
N PRO A 726 13.66 35.15 -17.62
CA PRO A 726 13.96 36.11 -18.69
C PRO A 726 13.76 37.58 -18.30
N PHE A 727 13.85 37.91 -17.01
CA PHE A 727 13.66 39.27 -16.49
C PHE A 727 14.92 39.81 -15.82
N ARG A 728 15.06 41.14 -15.79
CA ARG A 728 16.28 41.79 -15.29
C ARG A 728 16.31 41.74 -13.76
N ARG A 729 17.27 41.02 -13.19
CA ARG A 729 17.46 40.98 -11.73
C ARG A 729 17.73 42.37 -11.16
N ALA A 730 16.92 42.77 -10.19
CA ALA A 730 17.19 43.87 -9.28
C ALA A 730 17.65 43.33 -7.91
N ALA A 731 18.22 44.21 -7.07
CA ALA A 731 18.43 43.85 -5.67
C ALA A 731 17.06 43.49 -5.04
N PRO A 732 16.96 42.39 -4.27
CA PRO A 732 15.69 42.01 -3.64
C PRO A 732 15.12 43.18 -2.86
N ASN A 733 13.90 43.59 -3.20
CA ASN A 733 13.18 44.59 -2.42
C ASN A 733 12.30 43.86 -1.41
N ALA A 734 12.80 43.74 -0.19
CA ALA A 734 12.13 43.04 0.91
C ALA A 734 10.73 43.60 1.24
N ALA A 735 10.37 44.80 0.75
CA ALA A 735 9.05 45.42 0.93
C ALA A 735 8.00 44.99 -0.12
N LEU A 736 8.36 44.17 -1.11
CA LEU A 736 7.42 43.68 -2.10
C LEU A 736 6.57 42.52 -1.55
N PRO A 737 5.31 42.39 -2.02
CA PRO A 737 4.45 41.25 -1.70
C PRO A 737 5.14 39.91 -1.91
N PHE A 738 5.25 39.11 -0.85
CA PHE A 738 6.00 37.86 -0.82
C PHE A 738 5.20 36.66 -1.35
N TRP A 739 3.87 36.78 -1.44
CA TRP A 739 2.98 35.68 -1.85
C TRP A 739 3.31 35.12 -3.25
N ILE A 740 3.79 35.97 -4.17
CA ILE A 740 3.97 35.58 -5.57
C ILE A 740 5.11 34.57 -5.73
N VAL A 741 6.24 34.78 -5.05
CA VAL A 741 7.40 33.88 -5.18
C VAL A 741 7.16 32.55 -4.47
N GLU A 742 6.66 32.58 -3.23
CA GLU A 742 6.36 31.36 -2.48
C GLU A 742 5.15 30.61 -3.03
N GLY A 743 4.11 31.34 -3.47
CA GLY A 743 2.94 30.75 -4.08
C GLY A 743 3.26 30.08 -5.42
N PHE A 744 4.12 30.68 -6.23
CA PHE A 744 4.55 30.10 -7.51
C PHE A 744 5.43 28.86 -7.30
N ALA A 745 6.43 28.93 -6.42
CA ALA A 745 7.27 27.77 -6.08
C ALA A 745 6.43 26.61 -5.52
N ARG A 746 5.49 26.91 -4.61
CA ARG A 746 4.58 25.90 -4.06
C ARG A 746 3.61 25.34 -5.10
N MET A 747 3.18 26.14 -6.06
CA MET A 747 2.36 25.67 -7.18
C MET A 747 3.11 24.64 -8.02
N VAL A 748 4.38 24.90 -8.36
CA VAL A 748 5.23 23.98 -9.12
C VAL A 748 5.53 22.70 -8.32
N GLU A 749 5.80 22.81 -7.02
CA GLU A 749 5.92 21.65 -6.13
C GLU A 749 4.68 20.74 -6.18
N GLU A 750 3.49 21.35 -6.29
CA GLU A 750 2.23 20.62 -6.29
C GLU A 750 1.81 20.08 -7.66
N PHE A 751 2.58 20.32 -8.73
CA PHE A 751 2.32 19.70 -10.03
C PHE A 751 2.49 18.18 -9.97
N ARG A 752 1.83 17.45 -10.87
CA ARG A 752 2.06 16.02 -11.02
C ARG A 752 3.24 15.81 -11.94
N LEU A 753 4.40 15.60 -11.35
CA LEU A 753 5.65 15.38 -12.06
C LEU A 753 5.85 13.87 -12.30
N ASP A 754 5.83 13.43 -13.56
CA ASP A 754 6.16 12.07 -13.97
C ASP A 754 7.55 12.07 -14.63
N ALA A 755 8.56 12.04 -13.77
CA ALA A 755 9.96 12.13 -14.16
C ALA A 755 10.39 10.97 -15.08
N ALA A 756 9.80 9.79 -14.91
CA ALA A 756 10.11 8.61 -15.73
C ALA A 756 9.70 8.79 -17.20
N ASN A 757 8.60 9.51 -17.45
CA ASN A 757 8.10 9.82 -18.79
C ASN A 757 8.49 11.23 -19.28
N GLY A 758 9.11 12.06 -18.43
CA GLY A 758 9.42 13.46 -18.73
C GLY A 758 8.16 14.29 -19.00
N THR A 759 7.06 13.98 -18.29
CA THR A 759 5.78 14.67 -18.46
C THR A 759 5.32 15.28 -17.15
N PHE A 760 4.57 16.37 -17.23
CA PHE A 760 3.94 16.98 -16.07
C PHE A 760 2.48 17.34 -16.36
N ASP A 761 1.67 17.37 -15.31
CA ASP A 761 0.31 17.92 -15.35
C ASP A 761 0.23 19.08 -14.34
N PRO A 762 0.01 20.33 -14.80
CA PRO A 762 -0.10 21.48 -13.91
C PRO A 762 -1.37 21.43 -13.07
N VAL A 763 -2.36 20.60 -13.44
CA VAL A 763 -3.60 20.42 -12.68
C VAL A 763 -3.45 19.22 -11.75
N ASN A 764 -3.26 19.50 -10.46
CA ASN A 764 -3.28 18.46 -9.43
C ASN A 764 -4.52 18.60 -8.53
N PRO A 765 -5.57 17.77 -8.72
CA PRO A 765 -6.74 17.76 -7.83
C PRO A 765 -6.40 17.40 -6.37
N ARG A 766 -5.19 16.87 -6.12
CA ARG A 766 -4.68 16.49 -4.79
C ARG A 766 -3.70 17.50 -4.22
N ALA A 767 -3.55 18.67 -4.85
CA ALA A 767 -2.73 19.75 -4.32
C ALA A 767 -3.23 20.13 -2.92
N SER A 768 -2.31 20.09 -1.95
CA SER A 768 -2.65 20.36 -0.54
C SER A 768 -3.17 21.78 -0.34
N SER A 769 -2.65 22.74 -1.11
CA SER A 769 -3.10 24.13 -1.12
C SER A 769 -4.55 24.27 -1.56
N LEU A 770 -4.93 23.60 -2.66
CA LEU A 770 -6.29 23.61 -3.19
C LEU A 770 -7.26 22.91 -2.25
N ASP A 771 -6.90 21.76 -1.70
CA ASP A 771 -7.75 21.01 -0.76
C ASP A 771 -8.07 21.85 0.49
N LEU A 772 -7.06 22.49 1.07
CA LEU A 772 -7.23 23.38 2.22
C LEU A 772 -8.13 24.57 1.90
N VAL A 773 -7.87 25.29 0.80
CA VAL A 773 -8.63 26.50 0.43
C VAL A 773 -10.07 26.15 0.01
N ALA A 774 -10.29 25.01 -0.65
CA ALA A 774 -11.61 24.54 -1.04
C ALA A 774 -12.54 24.33 0.17
N HIS A 775 -11.98 23.81 1.26
CA HIS A 775 -12.73 23.35 2.43
C HIS A 775 -12.73 24.30 3.63
N ALA A 776 -11.90 25.35 3.63
CA ALA A 776 -11.91 26.35 4.70
C ALA A 776 -13.28 27.06 4.81
N GLY A 777 -13.78 27.24 6.02
CA GLY A 777 -14.97 28.03 6.32
C GLY A 777 -14.72 29.54 6.25
N PRO A 778 -15.79 30.36 6.39
CA PRO A 778 -15.65 31.81 6.46
C PRO A 778 -14.77 32.22 7.66
N GLY A 779 -13.71 32.99 7.38
CA GLY A 779 -12.79 33.48 8.41
C GLY A 779 -11.71 32.48 8.87
N GLU A 780 -11.65 31.27 8.33
CA GLU A 780 -10.59 30.30 8.62
C GLU A 780 -9.32 30.52 7.79
N LEU A 781 -9.41 31.33 6.74
CA LEU A 781 -8.29 31.76 5.90
C LEU A 781 -7.76 33.12 6.36
N LEU A 782 -6.49 33.42 6.01
CA LEU A 782 -5.98 34.79 6.12
C LEU A 782 -6.82 35.72 5.25
N PRO A 783 -7.13 36.95 5.70
CA PRO A 783 -7.76 37.94 4.85
C PRO A 783 -6.93 38.15 3.57
N TRP A 784 -7.54 37.97 2.40
CA TRP A 784 -6.87 38.11 1.11
C TRP A 784 -6.10 39.43 0.95
N PRO A 785 -6.63 40.60 1.37
CA PRO A 785 -5.86 41.85 1.38
C PRO A 785 -4.59 41.82 2.22
N LYS A 786 -4.62 41.15 3.40
CA LYS A 786 -3.43 40.93 4.24
C LYS A 786 -2.43 40.09 3.47
N LEU A 787 -2.86 38.93 2.96
CA LEU A 787 -1.98 37.98 2.28
C LEU A 787 -1.21 38.62 1.12
N VAL A 788 -1.90 39.34 0.23
CA VAL A 788 -1.26 39.95 -0.95
C VAL A 788 -0.47 41.22 -0.63
N SER A 789 -0.50 41.71 0.61
CA SER A 789 0.30 42.85 1.07
C SER A 789 1.46 42.46 1.98
N LEU A 790 1.58 41.19 2.39
CA LEU A 790 2.67 40.76 3.27
C LEU A 790 3.99 40.84 2.54
N ASP A 791 4.91 41.61 3.10
CA ASP A 791 6.31 41.62 2.71
C ASP A 791 7.07 40.46 3.39
N GLN A 792 8.36 40.29 3.10
CA GLN A 792 9.11 39.13 3.63
C GLN A 792 9.21 39.14 5.16
N ALA A 793 9.44 40.32 5.76
CA ALA A 793 9.54 40.46 7.21
C ALA A 793 8.20 40.18 7.91
N SER A 794 7.09 40.66 7.34
CA SER A 794 5.75 40.44 7.88
C SER A 794 5.30 38.99 7.72
N PHE A 795 5.70 38.33 6.61
CA PHE A 795 5.51 36.90 6.44
C PHE A 795 6.26 36.09 7.52
N GLN A 796 7.52 36.43 7.80
CA GLN A 796 8.32 35.78 8.85
C GLN A 796 7.75 36.00 10.26
N ALA A 797 6.94 37.05 10.44
CA ALA A 797 6.26 37.35 11.70
C ALA A 797 4.91 36.61 11.89
N LEU A 798 4.45 35.85 10.90
CA LEU A 798 3.21 35.07 11.01
C LEU A 798 3.32 33.98 12.10
N GLY A 799 2.22 33.74 12.80
CA GLY A 799 2.17 32.73 13.85
C GLY A 799 2.35 31.30 13.33
N THR A 800 3.11 30.49 14.08
CA THR A 800 3.32 29.05 13.81
C THR A 800 2.37 28.15 14.61
N ALA A 801 1.57 28.73 15.50
CA ALA A 801 0.52 28.01 16.21
C ALA A 801 -0.68 27.75 15.28
N PRO A 802 -1.42 26.63 15.46
CA PRO A 802 -2.66 26.37 14.73
C PRO A 802 -3.64 27.54 14.75
N HIS A 803 -4.08 27.97 13.57
CA HIS A 803 -5.02 29.07 13.37
C HIS A 803 -6.47 28.60 13.17
N ALA A 804 -6.65 27.51 12.41
CA ALA A 804 -7.95 26.97 12.04
C ALA A 804 -7.97 25.43 12.09
N SER A 805 -9.16 24.84 11.95
CA SER A 805 -9.39 23.39 11.97
C SER A 805 -10.19 22.97 10.73
N ILE A 806 -9.49 22.75 9.62
CA ILE A 806 -10.08 22.65 8.28
C ILE A 806 -10.21 21.18 7.86
N PRO A 807 -11.38 20.68 7.46
CA PRO A 807 -11.50 19.33 6.90
C PRO A 807 -10.78 19.23 5.55
N LEU A 808 -10.15 18.08 5.25
CA LEU A 808 -9.46 17.86 3.98
C LEU A 808 -10.12 16.72 3.21
N ALA A 809 -10.41 16.89 1.92
CA ALA A 809 -11.02 15.86 1.08
C ALA A 809 -10.06 14.73 0.68
N TRP A 810 -8.75 14.98 0.74
CA TRP A 810 -7.73 13.99 0.42
C TRP A 810 -6.98 13.46 1.65
N THR A 811 -7.44 13.77 2.87
CA THR A 811 -6.90 13.19 4.12
C THR A 811 -8.02 12.75 5.07
N LEU A 812 -8.12 11.46 5.40
CA LEU A 812 -9.16 10.94 6.32
C LEU A 812 -8.80 11.10 7.79
N GLY A 813 -9.83 11.40 8.58
CA GLY A 813 -9.77 11.37 10.04
C GLY A 813 -8.90 12.43 10.71
N THR A 814 -8.51 13.46 9.97
CA THR A 814 -7.76 14.61 10.47
C THR A 814 -8.32 15.85 9.82
N LYS A 815 -8.65 16.84 10.66
CA LYS A 815 -8.76 18.23 10.21
C LYS A 815 -7.35 18.80 10.20
N ALA A 816 -6.95 19.43 9.10
CA ALA A 816 -5.74 20.23 9.06
C ALA A 816 -5.80 21.27 10.18
N GLN A 817 -4.70 21.44 10.90
CA GLN A 817 -4.54 22.48 11.92
C GLN A 817 -3.52 23.53 11.43
N PRO A 818 -3.75 24.16 10.27
CA PRO A 818 -2.74 25.02 9.68
C PRO A 818 -2.51 26.24 10.55
N SER A 819 -1.24 26.59 10.72
CA SER A 819 -0.80 27.87 11.26
C SER A 819 -0.97 29.00 10.24
N GLU A 820 -0.80 30.26 10.64
CA GLU A 820 -0.91 31.40 9.70
C GLU A 820 0.10 31.27 8.55
N ILE A 821 1.32 30.80 8.82
CA ILE A 821 2.34 30.60 7.78
C ILE A 821 1.94 29.50 6.78
N GLN A 822 1.32 28.41 7.25
CA GLN A 822 0.82 27.34 6.38
C GLN A 822 -0.39 27.79 5.57
N LEU A 823 -1.28 28.62 6.15
CA LEU A 823 -2.38 29.24 5.44
C LEU A 823 -1.89 30.19 4.34
N PHE A 824 -0.82 30.94 4.60
CA PHE A 824 -0.18 31.78 3.60
C PHE A 824 0.29 30.95 2.38
N TYR A 825 1.06 29.88 2.60
CA TYR A 825 1.51 29.01 1.50
C TYR A 825 0.33 28.42 0.72
N ALA A 826 -0.68 27.89 1.42
CA ALA A 826 -1.84 27.28 0.79
C ALA A 826 -2.65 28.30 -0.04
N GLN A 827 -2.92 29.49 0.49
CA GLN A 827 -3.67 30.51 -0.25
C GLN A 827 -2.86 31.13 -1.39
N ALA A 828 -1.56 31.36 -1.20
CA ALA A 828 -0.68 31.90 -2.24
C ALA A 828 -0.56 30.94 -3.43
N ALA A 829 -0.36 29.64 -3.16
CA ALA A 829 -0.32 28.61 -4.21
C ALA A 829 -1.68 28.44 -4.89
N ALA A 830 -2.79 28.38 -4.14
CA ALA A 830 -4.13 28.29 -4.70
C ALA A 830 -4.47 29.49 -5.61
N LEU A 831 -4.01 30.69 -5.24
CA LEU A 831 -4.13 31.88 -6.07
C LEU A 831 -3.31 31.76 -7.36
N CYS A 832 -2.07 31.25 -7.30
CA CYS A 832 -1.25 31.01 -8.49
C CYS A 832 -1.91 29.99 -9.43
N HIS A 833 -2.42 28.87 -8.90
CA HIS A 833 -3.17 27.88 -9.67
C HIS A 833 -4.40 28.50 -10.36
N ALA A 834 -5.19 29.29 -9.63
CA ALA A 834 -6.40 29.93 -10.17
C ALA A 834 -6.06 30.98 -11.26
N LEU A 835 -4.95 31.71 -11.09
CA LEU A 835 -4.46 32.63 -12.11
C LEU A 835 -4.01 31.85 -13.36
N ASP A 836 -3.16 30.82 -13.22
CA ASP A 836 -2.66 30.04 -14.36
C ASP A 836 -3.82 29.44 -15.19
N ALA A 837 -4.83 28.90 -14.53
CA ALA A 837 -5.99 28.28 -15.19
C ALA A 837 -6.96 29.27 -15.88
N SER A 838 -6.79 30.59 -15.70
CA SER A 838 -7.69 31.60 -16.28
C SER A 838 -7.17 32.16 -17.61
N ALA A 839 -8.08 32.57 -18.51
CA ALA A 839 -7.78 32.91 -19.90
C ALA A 839 -6.63 33.93 -20.11
N ASP A 840 -6.45 34.89 -19.20
CA ASP A 840 -5.32 35.85 -19.21
C ASP A 840 -4.43 35.73 -17.96
N GLY A 841 -4.75 34.83 -17.03
CA GLY A 841 -4.12 34.86 -15.72
C GLY A 841 -2.70 34.30 -15.69
N ARG A 842 -2.33 33.37 -16.59
CA ARG A 842 -0.91 33.00 -16.78
C ARG A 842 -0.06 34.24 -17.10
N ARG A 843 -0.52 35.10 -18.02
CA ARG A 843 0.18 36.36 -18.36
C ARG A 843 0.29 37.29 -17.15
N ARG A 844 -0.77 37.40 -16.35
CA ARG A 844 -0.79 38.23 -15.13
C ARG A 844 0.14 37.68 -14.05
N LEU A 845 0.14 36.36 -13.84
CA LEU A 845 1.01 35.65 -12.92
C LEU A 845 2.49 35.88 -13.26
N LEU A 846 2.85 35.67 -14.53
CA LEU A 846 4.19 35.96 -15.06
C LEU A 846 4.57 37.44 -14.94
N GLY A 847 3.61 38.35 -15.17
CA GLY A 847 3.80 39.78 -14.99
C GLY A 847 4.06 40.19 -13.54
N ALA A 848 3.34 39.59 -12.59
CA ALA A 848 3.55 39.80 -11.16
C ALA A 848 4.91 39.26 -10.71
N LEU A 849 5.27 38.06 -11.15
CA LEU A 849 6.55 37.43 -10.84
C LEU A 849 7.72 38.25 -11.39
N ARG A 850 7.63 38.70 -12.64
CA ARG A 850 8.57 39.68 -13.23
C ARG A 850 8.65 40.96 -12.39
N GLY A 851 7.51 41.51 -12.00
CA GLY A 851 7.45 42.72 -11.16
C GLY A 851 8.19 42.55 -9.83
N TRP A 852 8.13 41.36 -9.23
CA TRP A 852 8.87 41.05 -8.00
C TRP A 852 10.39 41.06 -8.22
N TYR A 853 10.89 40.31 -9.20
CA TYR A 853 12.33 40.17 -9.44
C TYR A 853 12.99 41.41 -10.07
N GLU A 854 12.25 42.20 -10.86
CA GLU A 854 12.70 43.49 -11.41
C GLU A 854 12.58 44.64 -10.39
N ALA A 855 12.09 44.34 -9.17
CA ALA A 855 11.75 45.32 -8.14
C ALA A 855 10.83 46.46 -8.65
N SER A 856 9.83 46.10 -9.46
CA SER A 856 8.93 47.02 -10.17
C SER A 856 7.50 46.96 -9.59
N PRO A 857 7.09 47.92 -8.73
CA PRO A 857 5.78 47.94 -8.07
C PRO A 857 4.55 47.87 -9.01
N PRO A 858 4.54 48.47 -10.22
CA PRO A 858 3.38 48.43 -11.11
C PRO A 858 2.92 47.02 -11.52
N GLY A 859 3.83 46.05 -11.58
CA GLY A 859 3.51 44.65 -11.90
C GLY A 859 2.76 43.92 -10.76
N LEU A 860 2.84 44.45 -9.54
CA LEU A 860 2.26 43.87 -8.33
C LEU A 860 1.03 44.64 -7.84
N ALA A 861 0.62 45.69 -8.55
CA ALA A 861 -0.58 46.44 -8.23
C ALA A 861 -1.83 45.54 -8.42
N PRO A 862 -2.83 45.59 -7.52
CA PRO A 862 -3.97 44.67 -7.59
C PRO A 862 -4.72 44.62 -8.93
N GLY A 863 -4.79 45.74 -9.65
CA GLY A 863 -5.44 45.80 -10.98
C GLY A 863 -4.63 45.18 -12.13
N SER A 864 -3.30 45.05 -11.98
CA SER A 864 -2.43 44.39 -12.97
C SER A 864 -2.27 42.91 -12.66
N ALA A 865 -1.98 42.56 -11.41
CA ALA A 865 -1.72 41.18 -10.99
C ALA A 865 -2.99 40.31 -10.93
N PHE A 866 -4.16 40.87 -10.63
CA PHE A 866 -5.38 40.09 -10.39
C PHE A 866 -6.52 40.47 -11.34
N PRO A 867 -7.43 39.52 -11.65
CA PRO A 867 -8.64 39.82 -12.41
C PRO A 867 -9.70 40.57 -11.58
N VAL A 868 -9.57 40.57 -10.24
CA VAL A 868 -10.51 41.16 -9.28
C VAL A 868 -9.76 41.88 -8.16
N PRO A 869 -10.39 42.83 -7.43
CA PRO A 869 -9.81 43.43 -6.23
C PRO A 869 -9.45 42.38 -5.16
N PRO A 870 -8.47 42.66 -4.26
CA PRO A 870 -8.05 41.71 -3.22
C PRO A 870 -9.19 41.20 -2.34
N GLU A 871 -10.22 42.02 -2.11
CA GLU A 871 -11.41 41.69 -1.32
C GLU A 871 -12.29 40.63 -1.99
N GLU A 872 -12.20 40.51 -3.32
CA GLU A 872 -12.98 39.58 -4.14
C GLU A 872 -12.21 38.29 -4.50
N LEU A 873 -10.93 38.18 -4.11
CA LEU A 873 -10.10 37.01 -4.42
C LEU A 873 -10.68 35.70 -3.85
N ASP A 874 -11.40 35.73 -2.74
CA ASP A 874 -12.06 34.51 -2.22
C ASP A 874 -13.07 33.94 -3.22
N ALA A 875 -13.89 34.82 -3.82
CA ALA A 875 -14.90 34.45 -4.81
C ALA A 875 -14.29 34.01 -6.15
N PHE A 876 -13.03 34.36 -6.40
CA PHE A 876 -12.26 33.91 -7.56
C PHE A 876 -11.57 32.55 -7.31
N VAL A 877 -10.79 32.44 -6.23
CA VAL A 877 -9.91 31.29 -5.96
C VAL A 877 -10.67 30.08 -5.42
N ARG A 878 -11.58 30.28 -4.46
CA ARG A 878 -12.24 29.15 -3.78
C ARG A 878 -13.13 28.31 -4.70
N PRO A 879 -13.92 28.89 -5.63
CA PRO A 879 -14.67 28.08 -6.58
C PRO A 879 -13.77 27.31 -7.55
N TYR A 880 -12.62 27.85 -7.92
CA TYR A 880 -11.62 27.11 -8.69
C TYR A 880 -11.10 25.92 -7.89
N ALA A 881 -10.62 26.15 -6.65
CA ALA A 881 -10.10 25.11 -5.79
C ALA A 881 -11.11 23.97 -5.56
N ARG A 882 -12.38 24.29 -5.29
CA ARG A 882 -13.45 23.27 -5.15
C ARG A 882 -13.66 22.44 -6.40
N ARG A 883 -13.82 23.08 -7.56
CA ARG A 883 -14.00 22.36 -8.83
C ARG A 883 -12.82 21.45 -9.15
N THR A 884 -11.59 21.91 -8.87
CA THR A 884 -10.38 21.12 -9.11
C THR A 884 -10.25 19.96 -8.13
N VAL A 885 -10.60 20.14 -6.86
CA VAL A 885 -10.49 19.08 -5.83
C VAL A 885 -11.61 18.04 -5.95
N GLU A 886 -12.79 18.45 -6.38
CA GLU A 886 -13.97 17.59 -6.54
C GLU A 886 -14.05 16.87 -7.90
N GLY A 887 -13.37 17.40 -8.92
CA GLY A 887 -13.30 16.83 -10.27
C GLY A 887 -12.21 15.79 -10.41
#